data_AF-A0A954Q4E0-F1
#
_entry.id   AF-A0A954Q4E0-F1
#
_cell.length_a   1.000
_cell.length_b   1.000
_cell.length_c   1.000
_cell.angle_alpha   90.00
_cell.angle_beta   90.00
_cell.angle_gamma   90.00
#
_symmetry.space_group_name_H-M   'P 1'
#
loop_
_entity.id
_entity.type
_entity.pdbx_description
1 polymer ?
#
loop_
_entity_poly.entity_id
_entity_poly.type
_entity_poly.pdbx_seq_one_letter_code
_entity_poly.pdbx_strand_id
1 'polypeptide(L)'
;MSRINTNVSSLVAQNTLGRNNNDLQQALGRLSTGLRINSGADDPAGLIASENLRRDITAVNKSIQNSERAGQLIATADSALGQVSSLLNDIRGLVSEAANSGVLSDDQIAANQLQVDSSLEAIDRISQVTTFQGRKLLDGTLDFNVSEGTNFDRISNLQIGQANLGTTGQVAVQVDVQTAATQAQVDITNIPASTAAQNAFDDIAFTNTESQATAAAIALGGGSITLQINALNGGAAQDASGNAISVVIADGGAAAPTTANLVGSVLTVSYDLSAGTVDGDDIATAIQNSGGGLNFTATATTGGAAVLVAGDNTTYNGQFTGGRDAGSATIRVTADTAGATANGVTVTIAESGAIANNSAVASINGTTGNIEVAVRGTVSYAQIAAQIDGLTGYSAAITASTGDANYIDTADTEPAAATLGSGVAASGGLAQDAVFELAGKSGREVFSFQAGSTITQIQTAINSLSDSTGVSANVNGTTLELTSTEYGSKAIVEVALISEGAGGTINAAIGNLTRQAGTDVVATINGIQATGNGNSLTLNTSTLDLGLDLQAGVTGASNFTITGGGALFQLGPKIVTNQQARLGIGSVSTARLGGGSGRLYELRTGEAKSLANNPNDAAAIVDEVITHVVELRGRLGAFQRTTLQSNIASLSDTLVNLTAAESSIRDADFAKESAALTRAQILVQSGTSVLAIANQNPQNVLSLLR
;
A
#
# COMPACT_ATOMS: atom_id res chain seq x y z
N MET A 1 73.42 -80.20 -56.69
CA MET A 1 72.51 -81.32 -57.01
C MET A 1 71.08 -80.79 -57.09
N SER A 2 70.51 -80.63 -58.28
CA SER A 2 69.11 -80.26 -58.47
C SER A 2 68.22 -81.47 -58.19
N ARG A 3 67.41 -81.42 -57.13
CA ARG A 3 66.33 -82.40 -56.91
C ARG A 3 65.19 -82.06 -57.88
N ILE A 4 64.77 -83.01 -58.72
CA ILE A 4 63.77 -82.79 -59.79
C ILE A 4 62.33 -82.75 -59.23
N ASN A 5 62.05 -83.50 -58.16
CA ASN A 5 60.71 -83.58 -57.56
C ASN A 5 60.27 -82.33 -56.77
N THR A 6 61.18 -81.42 -56.43
CA THR A 6 60.85 -80.21 -55.68
C THR A 6 61.62 -79.03 -56.26
N ASN A 7 60.94 -78.21 -57.05
CA ASN A 7 61.53 -77.03 -57.66
C ASN A 7 61.58 -75.87 -56.65
N VAL A 8 62.68 -75.79 -55.91
CA VAL A 8 62.91 -74.74 -54.91
C VAL A 8 62.90 -73.34 -55.54
N SER A 9 63.42 -73.17 -56.76
CA SER A 9 63.43 -71.87 -57.45
C SER A 9 62.03 -71.37 -57.79
N SER A 10 61.13 -72.27 -58.20
CA SER A 10 59.71 -71.96 -58.42
C SER A 10 58.99 -71.68 -57.10
N LEU A 11 59.26 -72.44 -56.03
CA LEU A 11 58.67 -72.20 -54.71
C LEU A 11 59.10 -70.83 -54.14
N VAL A 12 60.37 -70.45 -54.31
CA VAL A 12 60.89 -69.13 -53.91
C VAL A 12 60.27 -68.02 -54.77
N ALA A 13 60.14 -68.20 -56.08
CA ALA A 13 59.47 -67.25 -56.97
C ALA A 13 57.98 -67.11 -56.61
N GLN A 14 57.28 -68.19 -56.29
CA GLN A 14 55.88 -68.19 -55.88
C GLN A 14 55.69 -67.49 -54.52
N ASN A 15 56.56 -67.74 -53.53
CA ASN A 15 56.55 -67.03 -52.26
C ASN A 15 56.84 -65.53 -52.43
N THR A 16 57.75 -65.16 -53.32
CA THR A 16 58.08 -63.75 -53.61
C THR A 16 56.94 -63.06 -54.35
N LEU A 17 56.32 -63.73 -55.32
CA LEU A 17 55.13 -63.24 -56.01
C LEU A 17 53.95 -63.07 -55.05
N GLY A 18 53.76 -64.01 -54.12
CA GLY A 18 52.75 -63.90 -53.06
C GLY A 18 52.95 -62.66 -52.17
N ARG A 19 54.20 -62.37 -51.78
CA ARG A 19 54.53 -61.13 -51.03
C ARG A 19 54.25 -59.88 -51.86
N ASN A 20 54.72 -59.82 -53.10
CA ASN A 20 54.48 -58.67 -53.98
C ASN A 20 52.99 -58.44 -54.25
N ASN A 21 52.19 -59.51 -54.35
CA ASN A 21 50.74 -59.42 -54.51
C ASN A 21 50.06 -58.89 -53.24
N ASN A 22 50.55 -59.25 -52.05
CA ASN A 22 50.08 -58.67 -50.79
C ASN A 22 50.45 -57.18 -50.68
N ASP A 23 51.68 -56.79 -51.06
CA ASP A 23 52.12 -55.39 -51.08
C ASP A 23 51.27 -54.56 -52.06
N LEU A 24 50.96 -55.13 -53.23
CA LEU A 24 50.06 -54.54 -54.22
C LEU A 24 48.65 -54.33 -53.64
N GLN A 25 48.08 -55.35 -52.99
CA GLN A 25 46.76 -55.27 -52.37
C GLN A 25 46.72 -54.26 -51.22
N GLN A 26 47.79 -54.17 -50.42
CA GLN A 26 47.89 -53.20 -49.34
C GLN A 26 47.98 -51.76 -49.86
N ALA A 27 48.81 -51.50 -50.87
CA ALA A 27 48.91 -50.19 -51.50
C ALA A 27 47.59 -49.79 -52.17
N LEU A 28 46.92 -50.71 -52.90
CA LEU A 28 45.59 -50.49 -53.45
C LEU A 28 44.55 -50.18 -52.37
N GLY A 29 44.57 -50.92 -51.27
CA GLY A 29 43.67 -50.71 -50.13
C GLY A 29 43.83 -49.32 -49.52
N ARG A 30 45.08 -48.88 -49.27
CA ARG A 30 45.38 -47.55 -48.74
C ARG A 30 45.00 -46.42 -49.70
N LEU A 31 45.21 -46.61 -51.00
CA LEU A 31 44.83 -45.62 -52.03
C LEU A 31 43.31 -45.51 -52.17
N SER A 32 42.61 -46.64 -52.06
CA SER A 32 41.15 -46.70 -52.17
C SER A 32 40.45 -46.10 -50.95
N THR A 33 40.94 -46.36 -49.74
CA THR A 33 40.38 -45.79 -48.52
C THR A 33 40.87 -44.36 -48.25
N GLY A 34 41.99 -43.96 -48.85
CA GLY A 34 42.70 -42.72 -48.51
C GLY A 34 43.42 -42.77 -47.16
N LEU A 35 43.45 -43.93 -46.50
CA LEU A 35 43.96 -44.10 -45.15
C LEU A 35 45.20 -44.98 -45.14
N ARG A 36 46.26 -44.50 -44.50
CA ARG A 36 47.49 -45.25 -44.19
C ARG A 36 47.22 -46.42 -43.24
N ILE A 37 46.28 -46.25 -42.30
CA ILE A 37 45.92 -47.26 -41.28
C ILE A 37 44.48 -47.73 -41.51
N ASN A 38 44.35 -48.94 -42.06
CA ASN A 38 43.06 -49.56 -42.36
C ASN A 38 42.68 -50.65 -41.36
N SER A 39 43.68 -51.39 -40.86
CA SER A 39 43.49 -52.50 -39.93
C SER A 39 44.46 -52.40 -38.75
N GLY A 40 44.15 -53.10 -37.65
CA GLY A 40 45.04 -53.17 -36.49
C GLY A 40 46.39 -53.82 -36.79
N ALA A 41 46.53 -54.53 -37.91
CA ALA A 41 47.80 -55.11 -38.33
C ALA A 41 48.75 -54.08 -39.00
N ASP A 42 48.23 -52.97 -39.53
CA ASP A 42 49.03 -51.94 -40.19
C ASP A 42 49.85 -51.12 -39.19
N ASP A 43 49.20 -50.68 -38.11
CA ASP A 43 49.80 -49.90 -37.01
C ASP A 43 48.86 -49.96 -35.78
N PRO A 44 49.05 -50.92 -34.85
CA PRO A 44 48.16 -51.07 -33.70
C PRO A 44 48.09 -49.81 -32.82
N ALA A 45 49.22 -49.14 -32.63
CA ALA A 45 49.31 -47.94 -31.79
C ALA A 45 48.67 -46.73 -32.48
N GLY A 46 48.95 -46.53 -33.78
CA GLY A 46 48.34 -45.48 -34.59
C GLY A 46 46.82 -45.66 -34.71
N LEU A 47 46.33 -46.90 -34.82
CA LEU A 47 44.90 -47.18 -34.81
C LEU A 47 44.26 -46.75 -33.49
N ILE A 48 44.82 -47.13 -32.34
CA ILE A 48 44.30 -46.74 -31.01
C ILE A 48 44.29 -45.21 -30.86
N ALA A 49 45.37 -44.54 -31.27
CA ALA A 49 45.45 -43.08 -31.23
C ALA A 49 44.37 -42.44 -32.12
N SER A 50 44.22 -42.90 -33.36
CA SER A 50 43.22 -42.38 -34.29
C SER A 50 41.78 -42.62 -33.79
N GLU A 51 41.48 -43.78 -33.21
CA GLU A 51 40.14 -44.06 -32.66
C GLU A 51 39.82 -43.22 -31.42
N ASN A 52 40.82 -42.94 -30.57
CA ASN A 52 40.65 -41.97 -29.47
C ASN A 52 40.37 -40.55 -30.00
N LEU A 53 41.12 -40.10 -31.00
CA LEU A 53 40.88 -38.79 -31.63
C LEU A 53 39.51 -38.73 -32.30
N ARG A 54 39.06 -39.78 -33.01
CA ARG A 54 37.72 -39.84 -33.63
C ARG A 54 36.60 -39.81 -32.59
N ARG A 55 36.78 -40.48 -31.44
CA ARG A 55 35.87 -40.40 -30.31
C ARG A 55 35.77 -38.95 -29.80
N ASP A 56 36.91 -38.30 -29.60
CA ASP A 56 36.97 -36.94 -29.07
C ASP A 56 36.41 -35.91 -30.09
N ILE A 57 36.71 -36.06 -31.38
CA ILE A 57 36.10 -35.29 -32.50
C ILE A 57 34.58 -35.42 -32.46
N THR A 58 34.07 -36.65 -32.35
CA THR A 58 32.62 -36.90 -32.30
C THR A 58 31.99 -36.24 -31.08
N ALA A 59 32.65 -36.33 -29.92
CA ALA A 59 32.18 -35.71 -28.69
C ALA A 59 32.17 -34.18 -28.78
N VAL A 60 33.27 -33.55 -29.24
CA VAL A 60 33.39 -32.09 -29.42
C VAL A 60 32.36 -31.59 -30.43
N ASN A 61 32.19 -32.28 -31.55
CA ASN A 61 31.20 -31.91 -32.56
C ASN A 61 29.76 -31.96 -31.99
N LYS A 62 29.43 -32.97 -31.17
CA LYS A 62 28.14 -33.01 -30.47
C LYS A 62 27.97 -31.88 -29.46
N SER A 63 29.04 -31.47 -28.78
CA SER A 63 29.02 -30.34 -27.84
C SER A 63 28.80 -29.00 -28.53
N ILE A 64 29.38 -28.79 -29.72
CA ILE A 64 29.10 -27.62 -30.57
C ILE A 64 27.61 -27.61 -30.93
N GLN A 65 27.08 -28.71 -31.46
CA GLN A 65 25.66 -28.83 -31.81
C GLN A 65 24.72 -28.61 -30.61
N ASN A 66 25.09 -29.09 -29.41
CA ASN A 66 24.33 -28.85 -28.18
C ASN A 66 24.35 -27.37 -27.80
N SER A 67 25.50 -26.70 -27.92
CA SER A 67 25.64 -25.28 -27.63
C SER A 67 24.87 -24.40 -28.63
N GLU A 68 24.86 -24.77 -29.91
CA GLU A 68 24.03 -24.11 -30.94
C GLU A 68 22.54 -24.26 -30.64
N ARG A 69 22.09 -25.46 -30.26
CA ARG A 69 20.69 -25.69 -29.85
C ARG A 69 20.31 -24.92 -28.59
N ALA A 70 21.23 -24.84 -27.62
CA ALA A 70 21.03 -23.99 -26.43
C ALA A 70 20.85 -22.52 -26.85
N GLY A 71 21.65 -22.04 -27.80
CA GLY A 71 21.52 -20.70 -28.36
C GLY A 71 20.17 -20.47 -29.04
N GLN A 72 19.66 -21.44 -29.80
CA GLN A 72 18.33 -21.37 -30.43
C GLN A 72 17.19 -21.33 -29.40
N LEU A 73 17.28 -22.14 -28.33
CA LEU A 73 16.31 -22.13 -27.23
C LEU A 73 16.28 -20.76 -26.55
N ILE A 74 17.46 -20.20 -26.23
CA ILE A 74 17.57 -18.90 -25.56
C ILE A 74 17.08 -17.77 -26.47
N ALA A 75 17.42 -17.80 -27.76
CA ALA A 75 16.91 -16.81 -28.73
C ALA A 75 15.38 -16.87 -28.86
N THR A 76 14.78 -18.06 -28.76
CA THR A 76 13.32 -18.23 -28.75
C THR A 76 12.71 -17.61 -27.50
N ALA A 77 13.32 -17.86 -26.32
CA ALA A 77 12.89 -17.27 -25.06
C ALA A 77 13.03 -15.73 -25.06
N ASP A 78 14.19 -15.18 -25.46
CA ASP A 78 14.41 -13.73 -25.52
C ASP A 78 13.46 -13.03 -26.50
N SER A 79 13.16 -13.66 -27.64
CA SER A 79 12.18 -13.12 -28.60
C SER A 79 10.78 -13.03 -27.98
N ALA A 80 10.35 -14.05 -27.23
CA ALA A 80 9.08 -14.03 -26.53
C ALA A 80 9.06 -13.02 -25.37
N LEU A 81 10.16 -12.86 -24.64
CA LEU A 81 10.32 -11.81 -23.63
C LEU A 81 10.31 -10.41 -24.24
N GLY A 82 10.79 -10.26 -25.48
CA GLY A 82 10.65 -9.03 -26.26
C GLY A 82 9.18 -8.66 -26.48
N GLN A 83 8.32 -9.64 -26.78
CA GLN A 83 6.87 -9.42 -26.92
C GLN A 83 6.20 -9.06 -25.58
N VAL A 84 6.57 -9.75 -24.50
CA VAL A 84 6.11 -9.41 -23.14
C VAL A 84 6.51 -7.98 -22.79
N SER A 85 7.75 -7.58 -23.09
CA SER A 85 8.24 -6.22 -22.86
C SER A 85 7.47 -5.17 -23.66
N SER A 86 7.07 -5.45 -24.91
CA SER A 86 6.20 -4.54 -25.68
C SER A 86 4.83 -4.39 -25.02
N LEU A 87 4.18 -5.50 -24.63
CA LEU A 87 2.88 -5.48 -23.95
C LEU A 87 2.93 -4.73 -22.61
N LEU A 88 4.02 -4.87 -21.86
CA LEU A 88 4.22 -4.12 -20.61
C LEU A 88 4.36 -2.61 -20.85
N ASN A 89 5.02 -2.20 -21.93
CA ASN A 89 5.10 -0.78 -22.30
C ASN A 89 3.73 -0.25 -22.76
N ASP A 90 2.92 -1.06 -23.44
CA ASP A 90 1.55 -0.69 -23.79
C ASP A 90 0.69 -0.51 -22.53
N ILE A 91 0.77 -1.45 -21.58
CA ILE A 91 0.11 -1.34 -20.27
C ILE A 91 0.58 -0.07 -19.54
N ARG A 92 1.89 0.21 -19.52
CA ARG A 92 2.43 1.43 -18.91
C ARG A 92 1.86 2.69 -19.54
N GLY A 93 1.71 2.71 -20.86
CA GLY A 93 1.06 3.80 -21.59
C GLY A 93 -0.39 4.00 -21.16
N LEU A 94 -1.17 2.92 -21.07
CA LEU A 94 -2.57 2.95 -20.62
C LEU A 94 -2.73 3.39 -19.16
N VAL A 95 -1.82 2.96 -18.29
CA VAL A 95 -1.77 3.40 -16.88
C VAL A 95 -1.51 4.90 -16.81
N SER A 96 -0.51 5.39 -17.56
CA SER A 96 -0.20 6.81 -17.62
C SER A 96 -1.34 7.63 -18.23
N GLU A 97 -2.05 7.08 -19.22
CA GLU A 97 -3.22 7.71 -19.81
C GLU A 97 -4.35 7.80 -18.79
N ALA A 98 -4.69 6.71 -18.09
CA ALA A 98 -5.73 6.68 -17.06
C ALA A 98 -5.47 7.61 -15.87
N ALA A 99 -4.20 7.94 -15.58
CA ALA A 99 -3.87 8.96 -14.58
C ALA A 99 -4.35 10.39 -14.97
N ASN A 100 -4.69 10.64 -16.24
CA ASN A 100 -5.25 11.91 -16.72
C ASN A 100 -6.77 12.01 -16.52
N SER A 101 -7.23 11.91 -15.27
CA SER A 101 -8.66 11.97 -14.91
C SER A 101 -9.35 13.31 -15.25
N GLY A 102 -8.58 14.38 -15.50
CA GLY A 102 -9.13 15.65 -15.99
C GLY A 102 -9.51 15.66 -17.48
N VAL A 103 -9.07 14.67 -18.26
CA VAL A 103 -9.30 14.57 -19.71
C VAL A 103 -10.17 13.37 -20.09
N LEU A 104 -10.00 12.24 -19.40
CA LEU A 104 -10.72 11.00 -19.69
C LEU A 104 -11.98 10.86 -18.85
N SER A 105 -13.06 10.36 -19.46
CA SER A 105 -14.25 9.91 -18.73
C SER A 105 -14.05 8.53 -18.10
N ASP A 106 -14.87 8.21 -17.10
CA ASP A 106 -14.88 6.89 -16.46
C ASP A 106 -15.09 5.75 -17.48
N ASP A 107 -15.94 5.97 -18.50
CA ASP A 107 -16.15 5.01 -19.59
C ASP A 107 -14.88 4.79 -20.44
N GLN A 108 -14.09 5.85 -20.67
CA GLN A 108 -12.81 5.73 -21.38
C GLN A 108 -11.76 5.01 -20.52
N ILE A 109 -11.71 5.28 -19.22
CA ILE A 109 -10.83 4.55 -18.28
C ILE A 109 -11.23 3.07 -18.23
N ALA A 110 -12.52 2.75 -18.19
CA ALA A 110 -13.01 1.38 -18.25
C ALA A 110 -12.65 0.69 -19.58
N ALA A 111 -12.65 1.41 -20.70
CA ALA A 111 -12.19 0.88 -21.98
C ALA A 111 -10.66 0.62 -21.99
N ASN A 112 -9.86 1.52 -21.40
CA ASN A 112 -8.42 1.31 -21.25
C ASN A 112 -8.13 0.12 -20.32
N GLN A 113 -8.92 -0.05 -19.26
CA GLN A 113 -8.84 -1.21 -18.38
C GLN A 113 -9.08 -2.53 -19.14
N LEU A 114 -10.02 -2.56 -20.08
CA LEU A 114 -10.25 -3.74 -20.93
C LEU A 114 -9.04 -4.04 -21.82
N GLN A 115 -8.31 -3.02 -22.29
CA GLN A 115 -7.07 -3.21 -23.04
C GLN A 115 -5.94 -3.74 -22.16
N VAL A 116 -5.85 -3.26 -20.91
CA VAL A 116 -4.92 -3.82 -19.91
C VAL A 116 -5.24 -5.29 -19.69
N ASP A 117 -6.50 -5.64 -19.42
CA ASP A 117 -6.93 -7.03 -19.22
C ASP A 117 -6.54 -7.92 -20.41
N SER A 118 -6.77 -7.45 -21.65
CA SER A 118 -6.38 -8.18 -22.86
C SER A 118 -4.87 -8.36 -23.00
N SER A 119 -4.09 -7.34 -22.62
CA SER A 119 -2.62 -7.38 -22.62
C SER A 119 -2.09 -8.36 -21.57
N LEU A 120 -2.69 -8.38 -20.38
CA LEU A 120 -2.39 -9.35 -19.32
C LEU A 120 -2.68 -10.80 -19.79
N GLU A 121 -3.83 -11.03 -20.41
CA GLU A 121 -4.15 -12.34 -21.00
C GLU A 121 -3.17 -12.74 -22.12
N ALA A 122 -2.71 -11.78 -22.93
CA ALA A 122 -1.70 -12.03 -23.94
C ALA A 122 -0.34 -12.42 -23.33
N ILE A 123 0.07 -11.78 -22.24
CA ILE A 123 1.29 -12.14 -21.49
C ILE A 123 1.18 -13.57 -20.94
N ASP A 124 0.06 -13.92 -20.31
CA ASP A 124 -0.19 -15.28 -19.81
C ASP A 124 -0.19 -16.32 -20.93
N ARG A 125 -0.77 -15.96 -22.08
CA ARG A 125 -0.74 -16.82 -23.27
C ARG A 125 0.69 -17.02 -23.77
N ILE A 126 1.51 -15.97 -23.88
CA ILE A 126 2.92 -16.07 -24.29
C ILE A 126 3.69 -17.00 -23.33
N SER A 127 3.52 -16.80 -22.02
CA SER A 127 4.10 -17.67 -20.98
C SER A 127 3.76 -19.15 -21.22
N GLN A 128 2.48 -19.44 -21.47
CA GLN A 128 1.96 -20.79 -21.62
C GLN A 128 2.20 -21.42 -22.98
N VAL A 129 2.35 -20.68 -24.07
CA VAL A 129 2.47 -21.25 -25.44
C VAL A 129 3.90 -21.30 -25.95
N THR A 130 4.80 -20.47 -25.43
CA THR A 130 6.20 -20.42 -25.89
C THR A 130 6.90 -21.75 -25.62
N THR A 131 7.25 -22.46 -26.68
CA THR A 131 7.93 -23.75 -26.59
C THR A 131 9.11 -23.84 -27.55
N PHE A 132 10.09 -24.67 -27.18
CA PHE A 132 11.14 -25.12 -28.08
C PHE A 132 11.15 -26.65 -28.05
N GLN A 133 10.93 -27.28 -29.21
CA GLN A 133 10.89 -28.75 -29.35
C GLN A 133 9.91 -29.42 -28.35
N GLY A 134 8.75 -28.80 -28.13
CA GLY A 134 7.71 -29.30 -27.21
C GLY A 134 7.92 -28.98 -25.73
N ARG A 135 9.06 -28.38 -25.35
CA ARG A 135 9.32 -27.94 -23.97
C ARG A 135 8.92 -26.48 -23.79
N LYS A 136 8.17 -26.19 -22.72
CA LYS A 136 7.78 -24.83 -22.32
C LYS A 136 8.98 -24.07 -21.78
N LEU A 137 9.07 -22.77 -22.09
CA LEU A 137 10.24 -21.96 -21.76
C LEU A 137 9.99 -20.94 -20.66
N LEU A 138 8.80 -20.33 -20.62
CA LEU A 138 8.50 -19.13 -19.83
C LEU A 138 7.37 -19.34 -18.81
N ASP A 139 7.04 -20.60 -18.50
CA ASP A 139 6.04 -20.99 -17.50
C ASP A 139 6.65 -21.23 -16.11
N GLY A 140 7.98 -21.13 -16.00
CA GLY A 140 8.74 -21.38 -14.76
C GLY A 140 9.17 -22.83 -14.57
N THR A 141 8.87 -23.74 -15.50
CA THR A 141 9.36 -25.15 -15.41
C THR A 141 10.88 -25.27 -15.61
N LEU A 142 11.51 -24.24 -16.18
CA LEU A 142 12.95 -24.11 -16.36
C LEU A 142 13.61 -23.22 -15.29
N ASP A 143 12.88 -22.84 -14.25
CA ASP A 143 13.41 -22.10 -13.11
C ASP A 143 14.01 -23.05 -12.06
N PHE A 144 14.71 -22.51 -11.08
CA PHE A 144 15.23 -23.29 -9.95
C PHE A 144 14.14 -23.56 -8.91
N ASN A 145 14.18 -24.76 -8.33
CA ASN A 145 13.30 -25.13 -7.23
C ASN A 145 13.95 -24.76 -5.92
N VAL A 146 13.18 -24.14 -5.03
CA VAL A 146 13.65 -23.71 -3.71
C VAL A 146 12.82 -24.42 -2.65
N SER A 147 13.51 -25.03 -1.68
CA SER A 147 12.92 -25.43 -0.41
C SER A 147 13.22 -24.34 0.60
N GLU A 148 12.16 -23.75 1.12
CA GLU A 148 12.25 -22.73 2.17
C GLU A 148 12.86 -23.33 3.43
N GLY A 149 13.70 -22.55 4.10
CA GLY A 149 14.29 -22.89 5.39
C GLY A 149 13.83 -21.94 6.49
N THR A 150 14.64 -21.78 7.53
CA THR A 150 14.39 -20.83 8.61
C THR A 150 14.47 -19.39 8.10
N ASN A 151 13.51 -18.57 8.53
CA ASN A 151 13.46 -17.13 8.25
C ASN A 151 13.42 -16.79 6.74
N PHE A 152 12.87 -17.69 5.92
CA PHE A 152 12.74 -17.48 4.48
C PHE A 152 11.72 -16.38 4.15
N ASP A 153 10.72 -16.19 4.99
CA ASP A 153 9.69 -15.14 4.92
C ASP A 153 10.29 -13.73 4.85
N ARG A 154 11.52 -13.53 5.31
CA ARG A 154 12.25 -12.26 5.26
C ARG A 154 12.74 -11.89 3.85
N ILE A 155 12.65 -12.83 2.90
CA ILE A 155 13.01 -12.65 1.48
C ILE A 155 11.70 -12.51 0.68
N SER A 156 11.49 -11.37 0.03
CA SER A 156 10.23 -11.07 -0.68
C SER A 156 10.28 -11.36 -2.19
N ASN A 157 11.47 -11.35 -2.77
CA ASN A 157 11.71 -11.60 -4.20
C ASN A 157 13.01 -12.39 -4.29
N LEU A 158 12.96 -13.64 -4.77
CA LEU A 158 14.15 -14.47 -4.95
C LEU A 158 14.24 -14.89 -6.40
N GLN A 159 15.34 -14.51 -7.04
CA GLN A 159 15.65 -14.85 -8.41
C GLN A 159 16.98 -15.59 -8.47
N ILE A 160 16.95 -16.84 -8.91
CA ILE A 160 18.17 -17.63 -9.06
C ILE A 160 18.52 -17.69 -10.53
N GLY A 161 19.63 -17.04 -10.88
CA GLY A 161 20.06 -16.96 -12.26
C GLY A 161 20.81 -18.19 -12.74
N GLN A 162 21.70 -18.72 -11.91
CA GLN A 162 22.52 -19.90 -12.17
C GLN A 162 22.86 -20.57 -10.84
N ALA A 163 22.84 -21.89 -10.79
CA ALA A 163 23.31 -22.66 -9.64
C ALA A 163 23.98 -23.96 -10.07
N ASN A 164 25.16 -24.23 -9.54
CA ASN A 164 25.86 -25.49 -9.70
C ASN A 164 25.47 -26.45 -8.58
N LEU A 165 24.56 -27.35 -8.88
CA LEU A 165 23.97 -28.30 -7.93
C LEU A 165 24.89 -29.46 -7.50
N GLY A 166 26.11 -29.53 -8.06
CA GLY A 166 27.06 -30.59 -7.73
C GLY A 166 26.51 -32.00 -7.99
N THR A 167 27.03 -32.98 -7.27
CA THR A 167 26.60 -34.39 -7.34
C THR A 167 25.40 -34.69 -6.42
N THR A 168 25.19 -33.88 -5.39
CA THR A 168 24.06 -33.97 -4.46
C THR A 168 22.74 -33.51 -5.09
N GLY A 169 22.82 -32.74 -6.18
CA GLY A 169 21.65 -32.18 -6.86
C GLY A 169 21.02 -31.00 -6.11
N GLN A 170 21.69 -30.49 -5.06
CA GLN A 170 21.18 -29.40 -4.24
C GLN A 170 22.30 -28.48 -3.74
N VAL A 171 21.97 -27.21 -3.47
CA VAL A 171 22.87 -26.21 -2.87
C VAL A 171 22.15 -25.55 -1.70
N ALA A 172 22.71 -25.66 -0.50
CA ALA A 172 22.26 -24.89 0.65
C ALA A 172 22.73 -23.43 0.48
N VAL A 173 21.82 -22.49 0.72
CA VAL A 173 22.09 -21.05 0.67
C VAL A 173 21.75 -20.45 2.03
N GLN A 174 22.76 -19.86 2.66
CA GLN A 174 22.63 -19.07 3.88
C GLN A 174 22.90 -17.62 3.54
N VAL A 175 21.90 -16.76 3.72
CA VAL A 175 21.99 -15.31 3.62
C VAL A 175 22.14 -14.78 5.05
N ASP A 176 23.28 -14.21 5.39
CA ASP A 176 23.54 -13.63 6.70
C ASP A 176 23.67 -12.12 6.60
N VAL A 177 22.66 -11.41 7.08
CA VAL A 177 22.56 -9.95 7.00
C VAL A 177 23.23 -9.33 8.22
N GLN A 178 24.40 -8.74 8.01
CA GLN A 178 25.22 -8.12 9.07
C GLN A 178 24.70 -6.72 9.44
N THR A 179 24.23 -5.97 8.46
CA THR A 179 23.67 -4.63 8.66
C THR A 179 22.48 -4.45 7.73
N ALA A 180 21.33 -4.09 8.29
CA ALA A 180 20.13 -3.79 7.51
C ALA A 180 20.32 -2.50 6.72
N ALA A 181 19.62 -2.39 5.58
CA ALA A 181 19.56 -1.10 4.90
C ALA A 181 18.79 -0.08 5.74
N THR A 182 19.14 1.18 5.61
CA THR A 182 18.46 2.29 6.30
C THR A 182 17.96 3.32 5.29
N GLN A 183 16.92 4.05 5.66
CA GLN A 183 16.47 5.26 4.96
C GLN A 183 17.31 6.45 5.44
N ALA A 184 17.45 7.47 4.59
CA ALA A 184 17.97 8.76 5.04
C ALA A 184 16.91 9.46 5.89
N GLN A 185 17.32 10.10 6.99
CA GLN A 185 16.41 10.84 7.85
C GLN A 185 17.04 12.17 8.30
N VAL A 186 16.27 13.25 8.26
CA VAL A 186 16.62 14.57 8.81
C VAL A 186 15.47 15.01 9.72
N ASP A 187 15.80 15.40 10.95
CA ASP A 187 14.80 15.83 11.94
C ASP A 187 14.82 17.35 12.10
N ILE A 188 13.69 18.00 11.82
CA ILE A 188 13.48 19.42 12.14
C ILE A 188 12.77 19.49 13.50
N THR A 189 13.55 19.69 14.56
CA THR A 189 13.07 19.72 15.94
C THR A 189 12.45 21.07 16.35
N ASN A 190 11.71 21.07 17.47
CA ASN A 190 11.20 22.27 18.14
C ASN A 190 10.24 23.15 17.30
N ILE A 191 9.42 22.55 16.43
CA ILE A 191 8.27 23.26 15.83
C ILE A 191 7.08 23.09 16.78
N PRO A 192 6.67 24.11 17.56
CA PRO A 192 5.61 23.98 18.54
C PRO A 192 4.27 23.70 17.84
N ALA A 193 3.40 22.89 18.46
CA ALA A 193 2.04 22.72 17.97
C ALA A 193 1.29 24.07 18.04
N SER A 194 0.60 24.43 16.95
CA SER A 194 -0.19 25.66 16.93
C SER A 194 -1.51 25.45 17.65
N THR A 195 -1.82 26.32 18.62
CA THR A 195 -3.13 26.41 19.27
C THR A 195 -3.92 27.52 18.58
N ALA A 196 -5.12 27.21 18.09
CA ALA A 196 -6.04 28.22 17.57
C ALA A 196 -6.42 29.22 18.66
N ALA A 197 -6.64 30.47 18.27
CA ALA A 197 -7.21 31.46 19.18
C ALA A 197 -8.62 31.03 19.60
N GLN A 198 -8.98 31.28 20.87
CA GLN A 198 -10.31 31.00 21.42
C GLN A 198 -11.00 32.30 21.78
N ASN A 199 -12.31 32.36 21.53
CA ASN A 199 -13.15 33.50 21.87
C ASN A 199 -13.40 33.55 23.38
N ALA A 200 -13.32 34.74 23.96
CA ALA A 200 -13.71 34.93 25.35
C ALA A 200 -15.24 34.84 25.46
N PHE A 201 -15.74 34.05 26.40
CA PHE A 201 -17.16 33.94 26.67
C PHE A 201 -17.43 33.84 28.17
N ASP A 202 -18.65 34.15 28.56
CA ASP A 202 -19.23 33.77 29.84
C ASP A 202 -20.76 33.70 29.75
N ASP A 203 -21.39 33.08 30.74
CA ASP A 203 -22.83 32.83 30.79
C ASP A 203 -23.51 33.75 31.82
N ILE A 204 -24.52 34.51 31.39
CA ILE A 204 -25.41 35.25 32.28
C ILE A 204 -26.52 34.30 32.73
N ALA A 205 -26.59 34.01 34.03
CA ALA A 205 -27.59 33.14 34.61
C ALA A 205 -28.75 33.94 35.20
N PHE A 206 -29.95 33.72 34.67
CA PHE A 206 -31.20 34.22 35.21
C PHE A 206 -31.85 33.13 36.04
N THR A 207 -32.32 33.50 37.23
CA THR A 207 -33.08 32.62 38.11
C THR A 207 -34.26 33.41 38.65
N ASN A 208 -35.47 32.93 38.40
CA ASN A 208 -36.65 33.44 39.08
C ASN A 208 -37.06 32.48 40.22
N THR A 209 -37.93 32.95 41.12
CA THR A 209 -38.52 32.11 42.16
C THR A 209 -40.01 31.95 41.87
N GLU A 210 -40.52 30.72 41.95
CA GLU A 210 -41.92 30.37 41.68
C GLU A 210 -42.91 31.13 42.61
N SER A 211 -44.07 31.49 42.08
CA SER A 211 -45.16 32.15 42.84
C SER A 211 -46.50 31.50 42.54
N GLN A 212 -47.18 31.01 43.58
CA GLN A 212 -48.48 30.32 43.48
C GLN A 212 -49.59 31.28 43.00
N ALA A 213 -50.38 30.85 42.01
CA ALA A 213 -51.56 31.59 41.54
C ALA A 213 -52.71 31.50 42.54
N THR A 214 -53.51 32.56 42.67
CA THR A 214 -54.70 32.56 43.53
C THR A 214 -55.93 32.96 42.72
N ALA A 215 -57.01 32.19 42.86
CA ALA A 215 -58.31 32.58 42.35
C ALA A 215 -58.86 33.77 43.14
N ALA A 216 -59.49 34.72 42.45
CA ALA A 216 -60.27 35.75 43.12
C ALA A 216 -61.28 35.09 44.09
N ALA A 217 -61.44 35.68 45.28
CA ALA A 217 -62.32 35.14 46.31
C ALA A 217 -63.76 34.98 45.79
N ILE A 218 -64.30 33.77 45.85
CA ILE A 218 -65.63 33.42 45.29
C ILE A 218 -66.66 33.44 46.42
N ALA A 219 -67.61 34.35 46.33
CA ALA A 219 -68.70 34.49 47.28
C ALA A 219 -69.91 33.63 46.88
N LEU A 220 -70.34 32.71 47.75
CA LEU A 220 -71.48 31.82 47.53
C LEU A 220 -72.66 32.18 48.47
N GLY A 221 -73.89 31.77 48.12
CA GLY A 221 -75.07 31.91 48.99
C GLY A 221 -75.32 33.34 49.48
N GLY A 222 -75.27 34.30 48.55
CA GLY A 222 -75.42 35.73 48.85
C GLY A 222 -74.24 36.37 49.63
N GLY A 223 -73.08 35.69 49.69
CA GLY A 223 -71.89 36.15 50.42
C GLY A 223 -71.70 35.51 51.80
N SER A 224 -72.56 34.57 52.16
CA SER A 224 -72.49 33.85 53.44
C SER A 224 -71.27 32.91 53.52
N ILE A 225 -70.81 32.40 52.37
CA ILE A 225 -69.61 31.56 52.25
C ILE A 225 -68.63 32.26 51.31
N THR A 226 -67.36 32.38 51.69
CA THR A 226 -66.30 32.85 50.79
C THR A 226 -65.24 31.77 50.62
N LEU A 227 -65.00 31.36 49.38
CA LEU A 227 -63.96 30.40 49.01
C LEU A 227 -62.75 31.11 48.44
N GLN A 228 -61.58 30.81 49.01
CA GLN A 228 -60.30 31.15 48.43
C GLN A 228 -59.65 29.89 47.89
N ILE A 229 -59.20 29.91 46.64
CA ILE A 229 -58.57 28.76 45.99
C ILE A 229 -57.18 29.19 45.53
N ASN A 230 -56.15 28.47 45.96
CA ASN A 230 -54.77 28.72 45.55
C ASN A 230 -54.23 27.52 44.77
N ALA A 231 -53.45 27.77 43.74
CA ALA A 231 -52.65 26.75 43.09
C ALA A 231 -51.53 26.29 44.02
N LEU A 232 -51.18 25.02 43.97
CA LEU A 232 -50.00 24.43 44.61
C LEU A 232 -48.83 24.38 43.61
N ASN A 233 -47.61 24.28 44.16
CA ASN A 233 -46.38 24.11 43.38
C ASN A 233 -46.50 22.94 42.36
N GLY A 234 -46.03 23.14 41.13
CA GLY A 234 -46.21 22.25 39.99
C GLY A 234 -47.64 22.16 39.43
N GLY A 235 -48.59 23.03 39.80
CA GLY A 235 -49.96 23.04 39.28
C GLY A 235 -50.15 23.78 37.96
N ALA A 236 -51.17 23.38 37.17
CA ALA A 236 -51.48 23.95 35.84
C ALA A 236 -51.85 25.45 35.83
N ALA A 237 -52.08 26.05 37.00
CA ALA A 237 -52.36 27.48 37.15
C ALA A 237 -51.11 28.34 37.34
N GLN A 238 -49.92 27.75 37.47
CA GLN A 238 -48.68 28.48 37.75
C GLN A 238 -47.90 28.91 36.51
N ASP A 239 -48.31 28.45 35.31
CA ASP A 239 -47.76 28.96 34.06
C ASP A 239 -48.49 30.23 33.56
N ALA A 240 -47.90 30.95 32.60
CA ALA A 240 -48.47 32.18 32.05
C ALA A 240 -49.86 31.98 31.37
N SER A 241 -50.15 30.77 30.88
CA SER A 241 -51.46 30.38 30.31
C SER A 241 -52.44 29.88 31.39
N GLY A 242 -51.94 29.44 32.54
CA GLY A 242 -52.66 28.94 33.72
C GLY A 242 -53.37 30.02 34.51
N ASN A 243 -52.92 31.28 34.39
CA ASN A 243 -53.67 32.47 34.82
C ASN A 243 -55.00 32.68 34.03
N ALA A 244 -55.27 31.89 33.00
CA ALA A 244 -56.57 31.85 32.32
C ALA A 244 -57.53 30.79 32.89
N ILE A 245 -57.14 30.05 33.95
CA ILE A 245 -58.03 29.05 34.56
C ILE A 245 -59.20 29.77 35.25
N SER A 246 -60.40 29.52 34.74
CA SER A 246 -61.65 29.95 35.33
C SER A 246 -62.15 28.87 36.29
N VAL A 247 -62.62 29.28 37.46
CA VAL A 247 -63.31 28.39 38.40
C VAL A 247 -64.80 28.54 38.19
N VAL A 248 -65.52 27.43 38.07
CA VAL A 248 -66.99 27.39 37.97
C VAL A 248 -67.52 26.45 39.03
N ILE A 249 -68.30 26.94 39.98
CA ILE A 249 -68.93 26.14 41.03
C ILE A 249 -70.43 26.11 40.74
N ALA A 250 -70.99 24.94 40.43
CA ALA A 250 -72.37 24.83 39.95
C ALA A 250 -73.14 23.62 40.51
N ASP A 251 -74.46 23.76 40.60
CA ASP A 251 -75.37 22.65 40.95
C ASP A 251 -75.50 21.68 39.76
N GLY A 252 -75.10 20.43 39.98
CA GLY A 252 -75.11 19.34 39.00
C GLY A 252 -76.43 18.59 38.91
N GLY A 253 -77.41 18.90 39.78
CA GLY A 253 -78.69 18.23 39.85
C GLY A 253 -78.66 16.87 40.57
N ALA A 254 -79.82 16.22 40.62
CA ALA A 254 -80.08 15.12 41.54
C ALA A 254 -79.16 13.89 41.36
N ALA A 255 -78.59 13.44 42.48
CA ALA A 255 -77.70 12.30 42.66
C ALA A 255 -76.23 12.49 42.21
N ALA A 256 -75.76 13.74 42.08
CA ALA A 256 -74.36 14.04 41.79
C ALA A 256 -73.51 14.18 43.09
N PRO A 257 -72.39 13.46 43.25
CA PRO A 257 -71.48 13.71 44.38
C PRO A 257 -70.73 15.04 44.21
N THR A 258 -70.41 15.72 45.32
CA THR A 258 -69.59 16.94 45.28
C THR A 258 -68.19 16.60 44.76
N THR A 259 -67.87 17.04 43.56
CA THR A 259 -66.64 16.67 42.86
C THR A 259 -66.07 17.88 42.12
N ALA A 260 -64.74 17.99 42.08
CA ALA A 260 -64.05 18.98 41.28
C ALA A 260 -63.29 18.30 40.13
N ASN A 261 -63.26 18.96 38.97
CA ASN A 261 -62.54 18.48 37.79
C ASN A 261 -62.01 19.66 36.98
N LEU A 262 -60.76 19.56 36.52
CA LEU A 262 -60.14 20.54 35.62
C LEU A 262 -60.18 19.99 34.19
N VAL A 263 -60.93 20.65 33.31
CA VAL A 263 -60.97 20.31 31.88
C VAL A 263 -60.57 21.55 31.08
N GLY A 264 -59.45 21.47 30.37
CA GLY A 264 -58.86 22.64 29.73
C GLY A 264 -58.54 23.74 30.76
N SER A 265 -58.99 24.96 30.51
CA SER A 265 -58.79 26.10 31.41
C SER A 265 -60.00 26.37 32.32
N VAL A 266 -60.81 25.35 32.64
CA VAL A 266 -61.98 25.52 33.52
C VAL A 266 -61.97 24.46 34.63
N LEU A 267 -61.79 24.92 35.88
CA LEU A 267 -61.95 24.12 37.09
C LEU A 267 -63.43 24.14 37.47
N THR A 268 -64.15 23.07 37.15
CA THR A 268 -65.57 22.93 37.50
C THR A 268 -65.71 22.16 38.80
N VAL A 269 -66.44 22.71 39.76
CA VAL A 269 -66.87 22.03 40.98
C VAL A 269 -68.38 21.84 40.91
N SER A 270 -68.80 20.59 40.81
CA SER A 270 -70.20 20.21 40.81
C SER A 270 -70.63 19.82 42.22
N TYR A 271 -71.79 20.28 42.68
CA TYR A 271 -72.43 19.88 43.94
C TYR A 271 -73.91 19.56 43.70
N ASP A 272 -74.60 18.91 44.65
CA ASP A 272 -76.04 18.57 44.53
C ASP A 272 -76.81 19.11 45.74
N LEU A 273 -77.70 20.08 45.49
CA LEU A 273 -78.58 20.67 46.51
C LEU A 273 -79.80 19.82 46.85
N SER A 274 -80.12 18.80 46.05
CA SER A 274 -81.27 17.92 46.27
C SER A 274 -80.98 16.79 47.26
N ALA A 275 -79.70 16.46 47.49
CA ALA A 275 -79.24 15.41 48.39
C ALA A 275 -79.00 15.86 49.84
N GLY A 276 -78.98 17.17 50.13
CA GLY A 276 -78.74 17.69 51.47
C GLY A 276 -78.29 19.16 51.52
N THR A 277 -77.78 19.56 52.69
CA THR A 277 -77.19 20.88 52.95
C THR A 277 -75.69 20.81 52.58
N VAL A 278 -75.24 21.56 51.56
CA VAL A 278 -73.82 21.63 51.14
C VAL A 278 -73.14 22.86 51.74
N ASP A 279 -72.08 22.66 52.52
CA ASP A 279 -71.31 23.77 53.11
C ASP A 279 -70.04 24.11 52.30
N GLY A 280 -69.32 25.14 52.73
CA GLY A 280 -68.08 25.58 52.08
C GLY A 280 -66.93 24.59 52.22
N ASP A 281 -66.93 23.78 53.29
CA ASP A 281 -65.89 22.78 53.56
C ASP A 281 -66.08 21.55 52.68
N ASP A 282 -67.33 21.18 52.34
CA ASP A 282 -67.63 20.14 51.35
C ASP A 282 -67.05 20.52 49.97
N ILE A 283 -67.26 21.76 49.53
CA ILE A 283 -66.73 22.28 48.26
C ILE A 283 -65.20 22.37 48.30
N ALA A 284 -64.63 22.89 49.40
CA ALA A 284 -63.18 22.96 49.57
C ALA A 284 -62.53 21.57 49.61
N THR A 285 -63.17 20.60 50.27
CA THR A 285 -62.73 19.21 50.34
C THR A 285 -62.79 18.55 48.97
N ALA A 286 -63.84 18.82 48.19
CA ALA A 286 -63.96 18.31 46.82
C ALA A 286 -62.86 18.83 45.91
N ILE A 287 -62.43 20.09 46.05
CA ILE A 287 -61.29 20.66 45.31
C ILE A 287 -59.96 20.01 45.73
N GLN A 288 -59.81 19.67 47.01
CA GLN A 288 -58.57 19.09 47.54
C GLN A 288 -58.45 17.56 47.29
N ASN A 289 -59.57 16.84 47.29
CA ASN A 289 -59.61 15.36 47.26
C ASN A 289 -60.12 14.77 45.93
N SER A 290 -60.40 15.58 44.92
CA SER A 290 -60.74 15.10 43.58
C SER A 290 -59.54 14.34 43.00
N GLY A 291 -59.67 13.02 42.96
CA GLY A 291 -58.59 12.10 42.58
C GLY A 291 -57.96 12.49 41.24
N GLY A 292 -56.68 12.85 41.26
CA GLY A 292 -55.92 13.19 40.04
C GLY A 292 -54.77 14.17 40.18
N GLY A 293 -54.50 14.76 41.36
CA GLY A 293 -53.37 15.70 41.50
C GLY A 293 -53.62 17.03 40.80
N LEU A 294 -54.83 17.59 40.97
CA LEU A 294 -55.19 18.90 40.39
C LEU A 294 -54.32 20.06 40.93
N ASN A 295 -53.57 19.84 42.03
CA ASN A 295 -52.64 20.81 42.63
C ASN A 295 -53.32 22.16 42.96
N PHE A 296 -54.47 22.11 43.62
CA PHE A 296 -55.13 23.29 44.22
C PHE A 296 -55.41 23.05 45.70
N THR A 297 -55.32 24.11 46.48
CA THR A 297 -55.89 24.19 47.84
C THR A 297 -57.11 25.09 47.81
N ALA A 298 -58.10 24.76 48.62
CA ALA A 298 -59.27 25.61 48.80
C ALA A 298 -59.55 25.79 50.29
N THR A 299 -59.94 26.99 50.68
CA THR A 299 -60.26 27.32 52.07
C THR A 299 -61.54 28.15 52.10
N ALA A 300 -62.53 27.69 52.87
CA ALA A 300 -63.73 28.47 53.18
C ALA A 300 -63.46 29.32 54.44
N THR A 301 -63.73 30.63 54.38
CA THR A 301 -63.32 31.56 55.47
C THR A 301 -64.49 32.09 56.32
N THR A 302 -65.71 31.58 56.16
CA THR A 302 -66.86 31.95 57.02
C THR A 302 -67.54 30.73 57.65
N GLY A 303 -67.90 30.89 58.94
CA GLY A 303 -68.11 29.84 59.95
C GLY A 303 -68.86 28.58 59.52
N GLY A 304 -68.30 27.42 59.88
CA GLY A 304 -68.70 26.05 59.55
C GLY A 304 -70.10 25.60 60.00
N ALA A 305 -71.11 26.36 59.60
CA ALA A 305 -72.53 26.01 59.63
C ALA A 305 -73.32 26.76 58.54
N ALA A 306 -72.69 27.64 57.75
CA ALA A 306 -73.31 28.28 56.60
C ALA A 306 -73.40 27.28 55.44
N VAL A 307 -74.61 27.10 54.92
CA VAL A 307 -74.92 26.09 53.91
C VAL A 307 -75.64 26.76 52.73
N LEU A 308 -75.35 26.33 51.52
CA LEU A 308 -76.17 26.59 50.34
C LEU A 308 -77.56 25.95 50.48
N VAL A 309 -78.59 26.71 50.14
CA VAL A 309 -80.00 26.29 50.24
C VAL A 309 -80.76 26.46 48.93
N ALA A 310 -81.91 25.78 48.81
CA ALA A 310 -82.80 25.90 47.67
C ALA A 310 -83.31 27.35 47.53
N GLY A 311 -82.78 28.09 46.55
CA GLY A 311 -83.05 29.51 46.32
C GLY A 311 -81.78 30.36 46.13
N ASP A 312 -80.61 29.83 46.50
CA ASP A 312 -79.33 30.43 46.17
C ASP A 312 -79.02 30.33 44.66
N ASN A 313 -78.07 31.14 44.20
CA ASN A 313 -77.61 31.07 42.82
C ASN A 313 -76.99 29.68 42.56
N THR A 314 -77.25 29.11 41.38
CA THR A 314 -76.85 27.73 41.04
C THR A 314 -75.51 27.67 40.32
N THR A 315 -74.83 28.81 40.09
CA THR A 315 -73.52 28.88 39.43
C THR A 315 -72.71 30.09 39.92
N TYR A 316 -71.44 29.88 40.25
CA TYR A 316 -70.50 30.90 40.72
C TYR A 316 -69.18 30.81 39.96
N ASN A 317 -68.61 31.95 39.60
CA ASN A 317 -67.39 32.01 38.78
C ASN A 317 -66.25 32.72 39.51
N GLY A 318 -65.03 32.26 39.28
CA GLY A 318 -63.78 32.91 39.68
C GLY A 318 -62.72 32.76 38.59
N GLN A 319 -61.60 33.45 38.73
CA GLN A 319 -60.46 33.29 37.82
C GLN A 319 -59.16 33.39 38.61
N PHE A 320 -58.19 32.53 38.27
CA PHE A 320 -56.83 32.59 38.81
C PHE A 320 -56.07 33.79 38.28
N THR A 321 -55.30 34.43 39.15
CA THR A 321 -54.38 35.51 38.78
C THR A 321 -53.10 35.41 39.62
N GLY A 322 -52.01 36.00 39.12
CA GLY A 322 -50.77 36.17 39.88
C GLY A 322 -49.84 34.95 39.96
N GLY A 323 -50.08 33.89 39.18
CA GLY A 323 -49.18 32.74 39.05
C GLY A 323 -47.94 33.05 38.21
N ARG A 324 -46.77 32.58 38.65
CA ARG A 324 -45.50 32.61 37.91
C ARG A 324 -44.75 31.29 38.09
N ASP A 325 -44.16 30.77 37.01
CA ASP A 325 -43.41 29.51 37.00
C ASP A 325 -41.93 29.71 37.34
N ALA A 326 -41.28 28.68 37.90
CA ALA A 326 -39.84 28.63 38.08
C ALA A 326 -39.13 28.51 36.70
N GLY A 327 -38.71 29.64 36.16
CA GLY A 327 -37.87 29.80 34.99
C GLY A 327 -36.42 30.10 35.35
N SER A 328 -35.51 29.38 34.70
CA SER A 328 -34.11 29.78 34.60
C SER A 328 -33.77 29.98 33.13
N ALA A 329 -32.90 30.93 32.86
CA ALA A 329 -32.33 31.09 31.54
C ALA A 329 -30.83 31.32 31.63
N THR A 330 -30.12 30.92 30.58
CA THR A 330 -28.70 31.18 30.45
C THR A 330 -28.47 31.85 29.11
N ILE A 331 -27.90 33.05 29.13
CA ILE A 331 -27.48 33.76 27.92
C ILE A 331 -25.96 33.72 27.87
N ARG A 332 -25.42 33.02 26.89
CA ARG A 332 -23.97 33.02 26.62
C ARG A 332 -23.61 34.26 25.83
N VAL A 333 -22.68 35.05 26.35
CA VAL A 333 -22.09 36.18 25.63
C VAL A 333 -20.68 35.80 25.21
N THR A 334 -20.39 35.96 23.92
CA THR A 334 -19.11 35.59 23.30
C THR A 334 -18.54 36.81 22.59
N ALA A 335 -17.27 37.12 22.80
CA ALA A 335 -16.57 38.11 21.97
C ALA A 335 -16.39 37.55 20.55
N ASP A 336 -16.66 38.32 19.51
CA ASP A 336 -16.59 37.84 18.12
C ASP A 336 -15.15 37.62 17.66
N THR A 337 -14.19 38.37 18.24
CA THR A 337 -12.76 38.23 17.95
C THR A 337 -12.11 37.25 18.92
N ALA A 338 -11.51 36.19 18.38
CA ALA A 338 -10.74 35.22 19.16
C ALA A 338 -9.47 35.86 19.74
N GLY A 339 -9.17 35.59 21.01
CA GLY A 339 -8.01 36.17 21.70
C GLY A 339 -8.29 36.56 23.14
N ALA A 340 -7.23 36.92 23.87
CA ALA A 340 -7.32 37.33 25.27
C ALA A 340 -7.77 38.80 25.46
N THR A 341 -7.98 39.55 24.38
CA THR A 341 -8.29 40.99 24.41
C THR A 341 -9.62 41.31 25.06
N ALA A 342 -10.60 40.41 24.98
CA ALA A 342 -11.92 40.57 25.60
C ALA A 342 -12.00 39.94 27.01
N ASN A 343 -10.90 39.37 27.52
CA ASN A 343 -10.88 38.83 28.88
C ASN A 343 -11.01 39.96 29.90
N GLY A 344 -11.88 39.78 30.89
CA GLY A 344 -12.17 40.76 31.92
C GLY A 344 -13.30 41.73 31.57
N VAL A 345 -13.85 41.70 30.36
CA VAL A 345 -15.08 42.44 30.01
C VAL A 345 -16.23 41.85 30.79
N THR A 346 -16.90 42.68 31.58
CA THR A 346 -18.09 42.26 32.34
C THR A 346 -19.37 42.60 31.60
N VAL A 347 -20.37 41.74 31.71
CA VAL A 347 -21.74 41.97 31.26
C VAL A 347 -22.63 42.14 32.48
N THR A 348 -23.16 43.35 32.66
CA THR A 348 -24.05 43.69 33.78
C THR A 348 -25.43 43.99 33.26
N ILE A 349 -26.44 43.37 33.86
CA ILE A 349 -27.85 43.66 33.57
C ILE A 349 -28.40 44.43 34.76
N ALA A 350 -28.95 45.62 34.52
CA ALA A 350 -29.49 46.47 35.56
C ALA A 350 -30.86 47.05 35.18
N GLU A 351 -31.71 47.22 36.18
CA GLU A 351 -33.03 47.84 36.02
C GLU A 351 -32.90 49.34 35.86
N SER A 352 -33.62 49.92 34.87
CA SER A 352 -33.49 51.35 34.57
C SER A 352 -34.81 52.00 34.16
N GLY A 353 -35.23 52.99 34.95
CA GLY A 353 -36.37 53.85 34.60
C GLY A 353 -36.12 54.76 33.39
N ALA A 354 -34.88 54.82 32.87
CA ALA A 354 -34.50 55.70 31.77
C ALA A 354 -34.87 55.15 30.37
N ILE A 355 -35.16 53.85 30.25
CA ILE A 355 -35.59 53.22 29.00
C ILE A 355 -37.12 53.04 28.95
N ALA A 356 -37.65 52.71 27.78
CA ALA A 356 -39.08 52.45 27.60
C ALA A 356 -39.53 51.21 28.40
N ASN A 357 -40.80 51.16 28.81
CA ASN A 357 -41.35 49.99 29.49
C ASN A 357 -41.41 48.78 28.54
N ASN A 358 -41.17 47.58 29.06
CA ASN A 358 -41.10 46.31 28.32
C ASN A 358 -40.00 46.33 27.24
N SER A 359 -38.82 46.86 27.56
CA SER A 359 -37.69 46.96 26.63
C SER A 359 -36.37 46.60 27.32
N ALA A 360 -35.43 46.10 26.52
CA ALA A 360 -34.01 46.02 26.86
C ALA A 360 -33.21 46.94 25.93
N VAL A 361 -32.12 47.51 26.44
CA VAL A 361 -31.12 48.24 25.65
C VAL A 361 -29.74 47.83 26.13
N ALA A 362 -28.90 47.31 25.23
CA ALA A 362 -27.51 47.00 25.53
C ALA A 362 -26.59 48.08 24.96
N SER A 363 -25.50 48.37 25.67
CA SER A 363 -24.47 49.31 25.22
C SER A 363 -23.09 48.92 25.76
N ILE A 364 -22.03 49.42 25.15
CA ILE A 364 -20.66 49.28 25.65
C ILE A 364 -20.28 50.58 26.35
N ASN A 365 -19.86 50.48 27.61
CA ASN A 365 -19.38 51.64 28.37
C ASN A 365 -18.08 52.16 27.76
N GLY A 366 -18.08 53.41 27.28
CA GLY A 366 -16.92 54.01 26.59
C GLY A 366 -15.67 54.22 27.44
N THR A 367 -15.74 54.08 28.77
CA THR A 367 -14.60 54.21 29.69
C THR A 367 -14.04 52.86 30.14
N THR A 368 -14.91 51.88 30.42
CA THR A 368 -14.51 50.57 30.95
C THR A 368 -14.49 49.45 29.89
N GLY A 369 -15.19 49.62 28.77
CA GLY A 369 -15.37 48.58 27.75
C GLY A 369 -16.35 47.47 28.16
N ASN A 370 -17.00 47.59 29.31
CA ASN A 370 -17.97 46.62 29.81
C ASN A 370 -19.31 46.74 29.08
N ILE A 371 -20.03 45.63 28.98
CA ILE A 371 -21.38 45.58 28.39
C ILE A 371 -22.40 45.90 29.50
N GLU A 372 -23.16 46.96 29.30
CA GLU A 372 -24.23 47.39 30.19
C GLU A 372 -25.57 47.17 29.51
N VAL A 373 -26.42 46.34 30.10
CA VAL A 373 -27.76 46.02 29.62
C VAL A 373 -28.78 46.62 30.57
N ALA A 374 -29.51 47.61 30.10
CA ALA A 374 -30.64 48.17 30.83
C ALA A 374 -31.91 47.40 30.50
N VAL A 375 -32.67 47.01 31.52
CA VAL A 375 -33.99 46.33 31.38
C VAL A 375 -35.07 47.09 32.15
N ARG A 376 -36.32 47.02 31.66
CA ARG A 376 -37.47 47.63 32.34
C ARG A 376 -38.77 46.90 31.99
N GLY A 377 -39.58 46.61 33.01
CA GLY A 377 -40.89 45.95 32.85
C GLY A 377 -40.75 44.44 32.60
N THR A 378 -41.63 43.88 31.76
CA THR A 378 -41.54 42.46 31.33
C THR A 378 -40.77 42.38 30.01
N VAL A 379 -39.61 41.77 30.02
CA VAL A 379 -38.71 41.66 28.86
C VAL A 379 -38.36 40.19 28.62
N SER A 380 -38.50 39.71 27.38
CA SER A 380 -38.10 38.32 27.08
C SER A 380 -36.58 38.14 27.10
N TYR A 381 -36.11 36.96 27.51
CA TYR A 381 -34.67 36.63 27.40
C TYR A 381 -34.16 36.75 25.96
N ALA A 382 -35.03 36.51 24.97
CA ALA A 382 -34.72 36.67 23.55
C ALA A 382 -34.47 38.14 23.18
N GLN A 383 -35.24 39.08 23.74
CA GLN A 383 -34.97 40.50 23.55
C GLN A 383 -33.64 40.92 24.19
N ILE A 384 -33.33 40.41 25.39
CA ILE A 384 -32.06 40.69 26.07
C ILE A 384 -30.89 40.17 25.24
N ALA A 385 -30.93 38.91 24.81
CA ALA A 385 -29.89 38.31 23.97
C ALA A 385 -29.73 39.10 22.65
N ALA A 386 -30.83 39.44 21.98
CA ALA A 386 -30.79 40.20 20.72
C ALA A 386 -30.19 41.61 20.87
N GLN A 387 -30.36 42.26 22.02
CA GLN A 387 -29.72 43.55 22.27
C GLN A 387 -28.20 43.41 22.43
N ILE A 388 -27.73 42.37 23.13
CA ILE A 388 -26.30 42.10 23.29
C ILE A 388 -25.68 41.66 21.95
N ASP A 389 -26.35 40.81 21.20
CA ASP A 389 -25.94 40.34 19.85
C ASP A 389 -25.90 41.47 18.82
N GLY A 390 -26.63 42.56 19.07
CA GLY A 390 -26.58 43.78 18.26
C GLY A 390 -25.35 44.67 18.51
N LEU A 391 -24.53 44.37 19.53
CA LEU A 391 -23.31 45.11 19.82
C LEU A 391 -22.17 44.69 18.90
N THR A 392 -21.42 45.65 18.38
CA THR A 392 -20.26 45.34 17.53
C THR A 392 -19.18 44.64 18.34
N GLY A 393 -18.80 43.43 17.93
CA GLY A 393 -17.71 42.66 18.55
C GLY A 393 -18.15 41.65 19.60
N TYR A 394 -19.46 41.48 19.81
CA TYR A 394 -20.02 40.47 20.70
C TYR A 394 -21.25 39.83 20.09
N SER A 395 -21.41 38.54 20.36
CA SER A 395 -22.59 37.75 20.04
C SER A 395 -23.20 37.19 21.31
N ALA A 396 -24.52 37.00 21.30
CA ALA A 396 -25.24 36.45 22.45
C ALA A 396 -26.33 35.46 22.05
N ALA A 397 -26.36 34.32 22.72
CA ALA A 397 -27.32 33.26 22.46
C ALA A 397 -27.88 32.68 23.76
N ILE A 398 -29.18 32.38 23.76
CA ILE A 398 -29.80 31.63 24.84
C ILE A 398 -29.35 30.16 24.73
N THR A 399 -28.66 29.65 25.74
CA THR A 399 -28.16 28.27 25.78
C THR A 399 -29.06 27.34 26.59
N ALA A 400 -29.88 27.89 27.49
CA ALA A 400 -30.92 27.18 28.22
C ALA A 400 -32.06 28.14 28.58
N SER A 401 -33.30 27.67 28.57
CA SER A 401 -34.47 28.42 29.05
C SER A 401 -35.56 27.46 29.52
N THR A 402 -36.13 27.73 30.69
CA THR A 402 -37.33 27.07 31.23
C THR A 402 -38.33 28.13 31.71
N GLY A 403 -39.59 27.75 31.94
CA GLY A 403 -40.62 28.65 32.47
C GLY A 403 -41.15 29.67 31.45
N ASP A 404 -41.50 30.87 31.91
CA ASP A 404 -42.20 31.93 31.17
C ASP A 404 -41.33 32.72 30.17
N ALA A 405 -40.04 32.40 30.08
CA ALA A 405 -39.05 32.98 29.16
C ALA A 405 -38.89 34.52 29.25
N ASN A 406 -39.30 35.13 30.36
CA ASN A 406 -39.19 36.57 30.59
C ASN A 406 -38.40 36.89 31.85
N TYR A 407 -37.70 38.03 31.83
CA TYR A 407 -37.21 38.75 33.00
C TYR A 407 -38.21 39.85 33.36
N ILE A 408 -38.64 39.89 34.62
CA ILE A 408 -39.57 40.86 35.16
C ILE A 408 -38.88 41.67 36.25
N ASP A 409 -38.53 42.92 35.94
CA ASP A 409 -37.83 43.90 36.80
C ASP A 409 -38.36 43.91 38.26
N THR A 410 -39.66 44.02 38.48
CA THR A 410 -40.19 44.11 39.86
C THR A 410 -40.30 42.78 40.61
N ALA A 411 -40.00 41.67 39.95
CA ALA A 411 -40.51 40.36 40.33
C ALA A 411 -39.45 39.24 40.31
N ASP A 412 -38.38 39.42 39.54
CA ASP A 412 -37.25 38.52 39.42
C ASP A 412 -36.00 39.08 40.12
N THR A 413 -35.02 38.23 40.39
CA THR A 413 -33.75 38.68 40.96
C THR A 413 -32.81 39.10 39.83
N GLU A 414 -32.22 40.29 39.94
CA GLU A 414 -31.19 40.78 39.03
C GLU A 414 -30.05 39.74 38.91
N PRO A 415 -29.67 39.34 37.68
CA PRO A 415 -28.64 38.34 37.48
C PRO A 415 -27.26 38.90 37.86
N ALA A 416 -26.38 38.04 38.38
CA ALA A 416 -25.01 38.45 38.66
C ALA A 416 -24.26 38.83 37.38
N ALA A 417 -23.28 39.73 37.51
CA ALA A 417 -22.44 40.13 36.39
C ALA A 417 -21.64 38.93 35.84
N ALA A 418 -21.73 38.67 34.54
CA ALA A 418 -20.88 37.70 33.85
C ALA A 418 -19.55 38.35 33.47
N THR A 419 -18.42 37.63 33.54
CA THR A 419 -17.09 38.14 33.18
C THR A 419 -16.43 37.22 32.16
N LEU A 420 -16.23 37.72 30.94
CA LEU A 420 -15.59 36.96 29.87
C LEU A 420 -14.17 36.57 30.28
N GLY A 421 -13.84 35.27 30.29
CA GLY A 421 -12.57 34.78 30.85
C GLY A 421 -11.79 33.74 30.02
N SER A 422 -12.43 33.11 29.04
CA SER A 422 -11.88 31.94 28.32
C SER A 422 -11.14 32.27 27.01
N GLY A 423 -10.86 33.54 26.74
CA GLY A 423 -10.19 33.96 25.50
C GLY A 423 -8.70 33.65 25.52
N VAL A 424 -8.20 33.00 24.46
CA VAL A 424 -6.78 32.61 24.33
C VAL A 424 -6.26 33.10 22.98
N ALA A 425 -5.08 33.72 22.95
CA ALA A 425 -4.43 34.12 21.70
C ALA A 425 -3.85 32.91 20.95
N ALA A 426 -3.78 32.98 19.62
CA ALA A 426 -3.10 31.96 18.83
C ALA A 426 -1.61 31.88 19.24
N SER A 427 -1.07 30.66 19.35
CA SER A 427 0.32 30.43 19.76
C SER A 427 0.88 29.18 19.09
N GLY A 428 2.21 29.09 18.91
CA GLY A 428 2.88 27.94 18.28
C GLY A 428 3.01 28.03 16.75
N GLY A 429 3.50 26.97 16.10
CA GLY A 429 3.92 26.98 14.70
C GLY A 429 5.31 27.61 14.47
N LEU A 430 5.66 27.87 13.21
CA LEU A 430 6.92 28.52 12.86
C LEU A 430 7.03 29.93 13.46
N ALA A 431 8.19 30.26 14.02
CA ALA A 431 8.42 31.58 14.62
C ALA A 431 8.57 32.70 13.59
N GLN A 432 9.00 32.37 12.37
CA GLN A 432 9.24 33.32 11.27
C GLN A 432 8.79 32.70 9.94
N ASP A 433 8.62 33.53 8.93
CA ASP A 433 8.48 33.06 7.54
C ASP A 433 9.74 32.27 7.14
N ALA A 434 9.55 31.09 6.56
CA ALA A 434 10.63 30.19 6.20
C ALA A 434 10.48 29.70 4.76
N VAL A 435 11.57 29.79 4.00
CA VAL A 435 11.71 29.23 2.66
C VAL A 435 12.89 28.27 2.66
N PHE A 436 12.65 27.02 2.32
CA PHE A 436 13.69 26.00 2.22
C PHE A 436 13.47 25.10 1.00
N GLU A 437 14.54 24.52 0.50
CA GLU A 437 14.53 23.50 -0.53
C GLU A 437 14.72 22.12 0.11
N LEU A 438 13.86 21.17 -0.24
CA LEU A 438 13.92 19.78 0.16
C LEU A 438 14.34 18.94 -1.03
N ALA A 439 15.45 18.23 -0.91
CA ALA A 439 15.97 17.32 -1.93
C ALA A 439 15.95 15.88 -1.44
N GLY A 440 15.46 14.98 -2.28
CA GLY A 440 15.55 13.53 -2.08
C GLY A 440 16.15 12.83 -3.29
N LYS A 441 15.94 11.52 -3.39
CA LYS A 441 16.43 10.72 -4.52
C LYS A 441 15.74 11.08 -5.84
N SER A 442 14.45 11.41 -5.79
CA SER A 442 13.62 11.64 -6.98
C SER A 442 13.75 13.06 -7.52
N GLY A 443 14.01 14.05 -6.66
CA GLY A 443 14.02 15.44 -7.07
C GLY A 443 14.26 16.42 -5.91
N ARG A 444 14.05 17.70 -6.21
CA ARG A 444 14.21 18.82 -5.27
C ARG A 444 12.99 19.73 -5.40
N GLU A 445 12.43 20.17 -4.30
CA GLU A 445 11.28 21.08 -4.27
C GLU A 445 11.49 22.21 -3.27
N VAL A 446 10.97 23.40 -3.57
CA VAL A 446 11.06 24.57 -2.68
C VAL A 446 9.73 24.75 -1.96
N PHE A 447 9.79 24.80 -0.63
CA PHE A 447 8.66 25.06 0.24
C PHE A 447 8.77 26.46 0.85
N SER A 448 7.63 27.14 0.96
CA SER A 448 7.49 28.44 1.58
C SER A 448 6.35 28.42 2.58
N PHE A 449 6.64 28.76 3.83
CA PHE A 449 5.68 28.80 4.92
C PHE A 449 5.72 30.15 5.63
N GLN A 450 4.56 30.62 6.09
CA GLN A 450 4.45 31.84 6.87
C GLN A 450 4.66 31.55 8.36
N ALA A 451 5.03 32.59 9.14
CA ALA A 451 5.01 32.52 10.59
C ALA A 451 3.65 32.02 11.09
N GLY A 452 3.64 31.15 12.10
CA GLY A 452 2.45 30.49 12.64
C GLY A 452 2.02 29.23 11.88
N SER A 453 2.62 28.88 10.73
CA SER A 453 2.33 27.62 10.03
C SER A 453 2.57 26.44 10.96
N THR A 454 1.61 25.51 11.02
CA THR A 454 1.67 24.38 11.95
C THR A 454 2.58 23.27 11.42
N ILE A 455 3.18 22.49 12.32
CA ILE A 455 3.98 21.33 11.93
C ILE A 455 3.21 20.34 11.03
N THR A 456 1.90 20.17 11.28
CA THR A 456 1.03 19.32 10.46
C THR A 456 0.81 19.92 9.07
N GLN A 457 0.66 21.24 8.94
CA GLN A 457 0.56 21.89 7.62
C GLN A 457 1.84 21.69 6.80
N ILE A 458 3.02 21.78 7.45
CA ILE A 458 4.30 21.52 6.81
C ILE A 458 4.39 20.04 6.39
N GLN A 459 4.01 19.11 7.26
CA GLN A 459 3.95 17.68 6.96
C GLN A 459 3.07 17.39 5.75
N THR A 460 1.84 17.92 5.73
CA THR A 460 0.89 17.73 4.63
C THR A 460 1.44 18.29 3.32
N ALA A 461 2.05 19.48 3.35
CA ALA A 461 2.66 20.08 2.17
C ALA A 461 3.80 19.21 1.61
N ILE A 462 4.71 18.73 2.47
CA ILE A 462 5.82 17.86 2.03
C ILE A 462 5.28 16.54 1.47
N ASN A 463 4.35 15.90 2.17
CA ASN A 463 3.80 14.61 1.73
C ASN A 463 3.01 14.70 0.43
N SER A 464 2.40 15.85 0.13
CA SER A 464 1.70 16.09 -1.14
C SER A 464 2.63 16.11 -2.36
N LEU A 465 3.94 16.23 -2.15
CA LEU A 465 4.99 16.21 -3.19
C LEU A 465 6.06 15.13 -2.88
N SER A 466 5.69 14.09 -2.13
CA SER A 466 6.61 13.01 -1.73
C SER A 466 7.01 12.11 -2.90
N ASP A 467 6.17 12.03 -3.92
CA ASP A 467 6.38 11.38 -5.20
C ASP A 467 7.40 12.13 -6.09
N SER A 468 7.41 13.47 -6.06
CA SER A 468 8.41 14.27 -6.81
C SER A 468 9.75 14.38 -6.07
N THR A 469 9.73 14.49 -4.75
CA THR A 469 10.96 14.63 -3.93
C THR A 469 11.59 13.28 -3.57
N GLY A 470 10.79 12.25 -3.33
CA GLY A 470 11.22 10.99 -2.72
C GLY A 470 11.42 11.08 -1.20
N VAL A 471 10.80 12.07 -0.54
CA VAL A 471 10.89 12.31 0.91
C VAL A 471 9.48 12.34 1.50
N SER A 472 9.29 11.63 2.61
CA SER A 472 8.08 11.66 3.43
C SER A 472 8.35 12.40 4.74
N ALA A 473 7.33 13.09 5.24
CA ALA A 473 7.35 13.80 6.51
C ALA A 473 6.42 13.11 7.52
N ASN A 474 6.92 12.90 8.73
CA ASN A 474 6.17 12.44 9.88
C ASN A 474 6.29 13.42 11.05
N VAL A 475 5.24 13.52 11.87
CA VAL A 475 5.25 14.38 13.06
C VAL A 475 5.38 13.52 14.30
N ASN A 476 6.46 13.74 15.05
CA ASN A 476 6.72 13.08 16.33
C ASN A 476 6.88 14.15 17.42
N GLY A 477 5.76 14.48 18.07
CA GLY A 477 5.70 15.57 19.06
C GLY A 477 5.92 16.95 18.40
N THR A 478 7.09 17.54 18.64
CA THR A 478 7.50 18.84 18.03
C THR A 478 8.58 18.67 16.96
N THR A 479 8.90 17.42 16.61
CA THR A 479 9.87 17.07 15.57
C THR A 479 9.15 16.69 14.29
N LEU A 480 9.57 17.31 13.19
CA LEU A 480 9.21 16.91 11.85
C LEU A 480 10.33 16.00 11.32
N GLU A 481 10.06 14.70 11.27
CA GLU A 481 10.96 13.67 10.76
C GLU A 481 10.80 13.59 9.24
N LEU A 482 11.84 13.97 8.50
CA LEU A 482 11.90 13.89 7.05
C LEU A 482 12.68 12.65 6.66
N THR A 483 12.02 11.64 6.10
CA THR A 483 12.59 10.34 5.80
C THR A 483 12.49 10.03 4.31
N SER A 484 13.56 9.52 3.70
CA SER A 484 13.51 9.09 2.30
C SER A 484 12.54 7.92 2.14
N THR A 485 11.76 7.89 1.07
CA THR A 485 10.82 6.79 0.81
C THR A 485 11.53 5.47 0.49
N GLU A 486 12.73 5.55 -0.07
CA GLU A 486 13.57 4.40 -0.39
C GLU A 486 14.69 4.14 0.63
N TYR A 487 15.26 2.94 0.59
CA TYR A 487 16.39 2.50 1.42
C TYR A 487 17.70 2.54 0.61
N GLY A 488 18.83 2.72 1.31
CA GLY A 488 20.16 2.56 0.71
C GLY A 488 20.97 3.85 0.62
N SER A 489 22.23 3.73 0.19
CA SER A 489 23.18 4.84 0.09
C SER A 489 22.79 5.92 -0.92
N LYS A 490 21.94 5.56 -1.89
CA LYS A 490 21.37 6.49 -2.88
C LYS A 490 20.12 7.20 -2.37
N ALA A 491 19.50 6.71 -1.31
CA ALA A 491 18.39 7.41 -0.67
C ALA A 491 18.98 8.55 0.15
N ILE A 492 18.55 9.78 -0.14
CA ILE A 492 19.04 10.99 0.51
C ILE A 492 17.87 11.81 1.00
N VAL A 493 18.12 12.60 2.05
CA VAL A 493 17.26 13.70 2.47
C VAL A 493 18.18 14.89 2.69
N GLU A 494 17.91 15.97 1.98
CA GLU A 494 18.63 17.23 2.12
C GLU A 494 17.68 18.40 2.30
N VAL A 495 17.94 19.21 3.32
CA VAL A 495 17.19 20.44 3.62
C VAL A 495 18.15 21.62 3.49
N ALA A 496 17.92 22.45 2.49
CA ALA A 496 18.69 23.67 2.24
C ALA A 496 17.82 24.90 2.53
N LEU A 497 18.09 25.58 3.64
CA LEU A 497 17.38 26.81 4.00
C LEU A 497 17.78 27.96 3.07
N ILE A 498 16.79 28.57 2.42
CA ILE A 498 16.99 29.69 1.49
C ILE A 498 16.83 31.02 2.24
N SER A 499 15.80 31.13 3.09
CA SER A 499 15.53 32.34 3.86
C SER A 499 14.72 32.03 5.11
N GLU A 500 15.12 32.59 6.24
CA GLU A 500 14.32 32.65 7.46
C GLU A 500 14.75 33.88 8.29
N GLY A 501 13.80 34.54 8.95
CA GLY A 501 14.08 35.68 9.82
C GLY A 501 14.96 35.33 11.02
N ALA A 502 15.54 36.36 11.67
CA ALA A 502 16.29 36.15 12.91
C ALA A 502 15.41 35.49 13.99
N GLY A 503 15.96 34.46 14.66
CA GLY A 503 15.20 33.65 15.62
C GLY A 503 14.27 32.61 14.98
N GLY A 504 14.46 32.30 13.70
CA GLY A 504 13.73 31.28 12.97
C GLY A 504 13.86 29.87 13.57
N THR A 505 12.77 29.10 13.50
CA THR A 505 12.64 27.76 14.06
C THR A 505 13.45 26.74 13.25
N ILE A 506 13.39 26.82 11.92
CA ILE A 506 14.01 25.81 11.05
C ILE A 506 15.53 25.95 11.13
N ASN A 507 16.08 27.15 10.95
CA ASN A 507 17.51 27.45 11.03
C ASN A 507 18.14 26.96 12.35
N ALA A 508 17.43 27.15 13.47
CA ALA A 508 17.87 26.66 14.77
C ALA A 508 17.86 25.12 14.87
N ALA A 509 16.92 24.46 14.19
CA ALA A 509 16.74 23.02 14.19
C ALA A 509 17.72 22.27 13.28
N ILE A 510 17.97 22.77 12.07
CA ILE A 510 18.82 22.08 11.06
C ILE A 510 20.32 22.34 11.24
N GLY A 511 20.73 23.47 11.84
CA GLY A 511 22.14 23.82 12.03
C GLY A 511 22.96 23.72 10.72
N ASN A 512 24.03 22.93 10.72
CA ASN A 512 24.87 22.63 9.54
C ASN A 512 24.56 21.26 8.89
N LEU A 513 23.56 20.52 9.35
CA LEU A 513 23.25 19.16 8.89
C LEU A 513 22.25 19.21 7.74
N THR A 514 22.71 19.62 6.57
CA THR A 514 21.84 19.83 5.40
C THR A 514 21.57 18.57 4.61
N ARG A 515 22.32 17.46 4.79
CA ARG A 515 22.17 16.25 3.96
C ARG A 515 22.50 14.96 4.71
N GLN A 516 21.56 14.03 4.73
CA GLN A 516 21.72 12.67 5.22
C GLN A 516 21.52 11.67 4.09
N ALA A 517 22.16 10.52 4.20
CA ALA A 517 22.02 9.40 3.27
C ALA A 517 21.71 8.13 4.05
N GLY A 518 20.91 7.25 3.46
CA GLY A 518 20.72 5.91 3.99
C GLY A 518 21.99 5.06 3.84
N THR A 519 21.91 3.81 4.25
CA THR A 519 22.96 2.82 4.07
C THR A 519 22.41 1.60 3.37
N ASP A 520 23.19 1.00 2.47
CA ASP A 520 22.80 -0.25 1.81
C ASP A 520 22.91 -1.43 2.78
N VAL A 521 22.17 -2.50 2.49
CA VAL A 521 22.31 -3.76 3.21
C VAL A 521 23.71 -4.34 3.05
N VAL A 522 24.28 -4.85 4.14
CA VAL A 522 25.55 -5.58 4.13
C VAL A 522 25.26 -7.01 4.55
N ALA A 523 25.48 -7.95 3.64
CA ALA A 523 25.22 -9.36 3.89
C ALA A 523 26.24 -10.27 3.20
N THR A 524 26.43 -11.46 3.77
CA THR A 524 27.15 -12.54 3.12
C THR A 524 26.20 -13.63 2.69
N ILE A 525 26.45 -14.24 1.53
CA ILE A 525 25.73 -15.40 1.04
C ILE A 525 26.72 -16.56 0.96
N ASN A 526 26.48 -17.61 1.75
CA ASN A 526 27.42 -18.72 1.93
C ASN A 526 28.83 -18.26 2.34
N GLY A 527 28.92 -17.19 3.14
CA GLY A 527 30.18 -16.59 3.58
C GLY A 527 30.86 -15.67 2.55
N ILE A 528 30.30 -15.48 1.36
CA ILE A 528 30.80 -14.55 0.35
C ILE A 528 30.05 -13.23 0.47
N GLN A 529 30.77 -12.10 0.51
CA GLN A 529 30.14 -10.77 0.54
C GLN A 529 29.28 -10.56 -0.72
N ALA A 530 27.98 -10.36 -0.52
CA ALA A 530 27.05 -10.00 -1.59
C ALA A 530 27.07 -8.48 -1.82
N THR A 531 26.68 -8.05 -3.02
CA THR A 531 26.53 -6.63 -3.36
C THR A 531 25.15 -6.17 -2.93
N GLY A 532 25.09 -5.24 -1.98
CA GLY A 532 23.85 -4.61 -1.51
C GLY A 532 23.54 -3.30 -2.23
N ASN A 533 22.26 -3.06 -2.51
CA ASN A 533 21.73 -1.79 -3.00
C ASN A 533 20.33 -1.61 -2.39
N GLY A 534 20.20 -0.70 -1.43
CA GLY A 534 19.01 -0.65 -0.57
C GLY A 534 18.79 -1.98 0.12
N ASN A 535 17.59 -2.53 0.01
CA ASN A 535 17.23 -3.86 0.53
C ASN A 535 17.54 -5.02 -0.44
N SER A 536 18.03 -4.73 -1.64
CA SER A 536 18.34 -5.74 -2.65
C SER A 536 19.77 -6.27 -2.46
N LEU A 537 19.93 -7.58 -2.61
CA LEU A 537 21.20 -8.29 -2.57
C LEU A 537 21.41 -9.06 -3.85
N THR A 538 22.60 -8.91 -4.43
CA THR A 538 23.02 -9.71 -5.58
C THR A 538 24.33 -10.42 -5.28
N LEU A 539 24.41 -11.68 -5.73
CA LEU A 539 25.63 -12.47 -5.70
C LEU A 539 25.82 -13.08 -7.08
N ASN A 540 26.94 -12.75 -7.72
CA ASN A 540 27.35 -13.38 -8.96
C ASN A 540 28.71 -14.05 -8.75
N THR A 541 28.72 -15.39 -8.75
CA THR A 541 29.92 -16.22 -8.66
C THR A 541 29.92 -17.26 -9.77
N SER A 542 31.06 -17.94 -9.96
CA SER A 542 31.16 -19.04 -10.95
C SER A 542 30.17 -20.19 -10.72
N THR A 543 29.69 -20.37 -9.49
CA THR A 543 28.84 -21.49 -9.09
C THR A 543 27.41 -21.09 -8.72
N LEU A 544 27.17 -19.81 -8.44
CA LEU A 544 25.89 -19.30 -7.96
C LEU A 544 25.72 -17.85 -8.41
N ASP A 545 24.64 -17.60 -9.14
CA ASP A 545 24.13 -16.29 -9.53
C ASP A 545 22.72 -16.17 -8.95
N LEU A 546 22.50 -15.21 -8.06
CA LEU A 546 21.18 -14.94 -7.49
C LEU A 546 21.03 -13.45 -7.15
N GLY A 547 19.79 -12.97 -7.29
CA GLY A 547 19.33 -11.70 -6.75
C GLY A 547 18.19 -11.96 -5.77
N LEU A 548 18.13 -11.19 -4.69
CA LEU A 548 16.99 -11.23 -3.78
C LEU A 548 16.71 -9.87 -3.13
N ASP A 549 15.47 -9.66 -2.73
CA ASP A 549 15.06 -8.50 -1.94
C ASP A 549 14.71 -8.92 -0.51
N LEU A 550 15.15 -8.12 0.45
CA LEU A 550 14.89 -8.31 1.86
C LEU A 550 13.77 -7.39 2.34
N GLN A 551 13.03 -7.85 3.35
CA GLN A 551 12.15 -6.96 4.11
C GLN A 551 12.96 -5.88 4.85
N ALA A 552 12.33 -4.74 5.13
CA ALA A 552 12.98 -3.63 5.83
C ALA A 552 13.47 -4.03 7.24
N GLY A 553 14.63 -3.52 7.65
CA GLY A 553 15.18 -3.72 9.00
C GLY A 553 15.69 -5.14 9.31
N VAL A 554 15.80 -6.00 8.29
CA VAL A 554 16.23 -7.40 8.46
C VAL A 554 17.72 -7.52 8.83
N THR A 555 18.03 -8.20 9.93
CA THR A 555 19.39 -8.62 10.36
C THR A 555 19.47 -10.12 10.74
N GLY A 556 20.64 -10.74 10.59
CA GLY A 556 20.90 -12.14 10.91
C GLY A 556 20.62 -13.11 9.75
N ALA A 557 20.63 -14.41 10.07
CA ALA A 557 20.59 -15.46 9.05
C ALA A 557 19.17 -15.84 8.59
N SER A 558 19.04 -15.99 7.27
CA SER A 558 17.95 -16.64 6.56
C SER A 558 18.54 -17.76 5.71
N ASN A 559 17.82 -18.88 5.57
CA ASN A 559 18.30 -19.98 4.76
C ASN A 559 17.22 -20.59 3.87
N PHE A 560 17.69 -21.14 2.76
CA PHE A 560 16.91 -21.93 1.83
C PHE A 560 17.82 -22.91 1.11
N THR A 561 17.23 -23.92 0.48
CA THR A 561 17.99 -24.88 -0.32
C THR A 561 17.49 -24.86 -1.75
N ILE A 562 18.40 -24.72 -2.70
CA ILE A 562 18.10 -24.93 -4.12
C ILE A 562 18.09 -26.44 -4.36
N THR A 563 16.92 -27.02 -4.59
CA THR A 563 16.72 -28.48 -4.59
C THR A 563 16.74 -29.11 -5.99
N GLY A 564 16.85 -28.29 -7.03
CA GLY A 564 16.78 -28.75 -8.42
C GLY A 564 16.42 -27.62 -9.38
N GLY A 565 15.99 -28.00 -10.58
CA GLY A 565 15.54 -27.06 -11.61
C GLY A 565 16.68 -26.46 -12.44
N GLY A 566 16.34 -25.37 -13.14
CA GLY A 566 17.19 -24.74 -14.14
C GLY A 566 17.25 -25.50 -15.46
N ALA A 567 17.32 -24.77 -16.58
CA ALA A 567 17.63 -25.34 -17.88
C ALA A 567 19.08 -25.85 -17.90
N LEU A 568 19.26 -27.17 -17.89
CA LEU A 568 20.57 -27.83 -17.95
C LEU A 568 21.06 -27.95 -19.40
N PHE A 569 22.24 -27.41 -19.67
CA PHE A 569 22.93 -27.49 -20.95
C PHE A 569 24.24 -28.27 -20.82
N GLN A 570 24.40 -29.31 -21.66
CA GLN A 570 25.67 -30.03 -21.80
C GLN A 570 26.53 -29.32 -22.84
N LEU A 571 27.48 -28.53 -22.36
CA LEU A 571 28.29 -27.62 -23.19
C LEU A 571 29.63 -28.22 -23.60
N GLY A 572 30.21 -29.13 -22.80
CA GLY A 572 31.46 -29.81 -23.13
C GLY A 572 31.30 -31.28 -23.59
N PRO A 573 32.37 -31.94 -24.02
CA PRO A 573 32.33 -33.32 -24.55
C PRO A 573 32.12 -34.40 -23.49
N LYS A 574 32.38 -34.12 -22.21
CA LYS A 574 32.20 -35.09 -21.10
C LYS A 574 31.05 -34.69 -20.19
N ILE A 575 30.27 -35.67 -19.74
CA ILE A 575 29.15 -35.47 -18.82
C ILE A 575 29.69 -35.31 -17.39
N VAL A 576 30.11 -34.09 -17.07
CA VAL A 576 30.61 -33.68 -15.76
C VAL A 576 30.10 -32.27 -15.46
N THR A 577 29.94 -31.94 -14.17
CA THR A 577 29.31 -30.70 -13.72
C THR A 577 30.03 -29.44 -14.19
N ASN A 578 31.35 -29.47 -14.37
CA ASN A 578 32.12 -28.32 -14.87
C ASN A 578 32.03 -28.10 -16.40
N GLN A 579 31.42 -29.04 -17.13
CA GLN A 579 31.14 -28.93 -18.57
C GLN A 579 29.63 -28.78 -18.84
N GLN A 580 28.87 -28.55 -17.77
CA GLN A 580 27.45 -28.29 -17.79
C GLN A 580 27.18 -26.88 -17.26
N ALA A 581 26.17 -26.23 -17.81
CA ALA A 581 25.66 -24.98 -17.28
C ALA A 581 24.17 -25.12 -16.97
N ARG A 582 23.71 -24.51 -15.88
CA ARG A 582 22.29 -24.41 -15.54
C ARG A 582 21.88 -22.95 -15.53
N LEU A 583 20.81 -22.65 -16.25
CA LEU A 583 20.27 -21.30 -16.34
C LEU A 583 18.82 -21.30 -15.85
N GLY A 584 18.49 -20.45 -14.88
CA GLY A 584 17.13 -20.26 -14.42
C GLY A 584 16.36 -19.38 -15.41
N ILE A 585 15.28 -19.93 -15.98
CA ILE A 585 14.31 -19.19 -16.78
C ILE A 585 13.00 -19.15 -16.02
N GLY A 586 12.75 -18.00 -15.37
CA GLY A 586 11.57 -17.76 -14.55
C GLY A 586 10.29 -17.71 -15.35
N SER A 587 9.17 -17.83 -14.64
CA SER A 587 7.85 -17.64 -15.26
C SER A 587 7.56 -16.17 -15.52
N VAL A 588 6.95 -15.88 -16.67
CA VAL A 588 6.43 -14.53 -17.00
C VAL A 588 4.93 -14.41 -16.91
N SER A 589 4.24 -15.40 -16.32
CA SER A 589 2.81 -15.30 -16.07
C SER A 589 2.49 -14.15 -15.13
N THR A 590 1.34 -13.49 -15.31
CA THR A 590 0.87 -12.35 -14.53
C THR A 590 0.78 -12.64 -13.03
N ALA A 591 0.52 -13.89 -12.65
CA ALA A 591 0.47 -14.35 -11.26
C ALA A 591 1.84 -14.44 -10.57
N ARG A 592 2.93 -14.53 -11.33
CA ARG A 592 4.30 -14.69 -10.82
C ARG A 592 5.16 -13.45 -11.04
N LEU A 593 4.82 -12.65 -12.04
CA LEU A 593 5.56 -11.44 -12.40
C LEU A 593 5.17 -10.28 -11.48
N GLY A 594 6.15 -9.69 -10.81
CA GLY A 594 6.01 -8.58 -9.85
C GLY A 594 7.02 -8.69 -8.71
N GLY A 595 6.86 -7.91 -7.65
CA GLY A 595 7.73 -7.94 -6.48
C GLY A 595 7.11 -7.25 -5.26
N GLY A 596 7.83 -6.29 -4.68
CA GLY A 596 7.37 -5.59 -3.47
C GLY A 596 6.14 -4.69 -3.71
N SER A 597 6.00 -4.14 -4.93
CA SER A 597 4.89 -3.26 -5.29
C SER A 597 3.59 -4.02 -5.55
N GLY A 598 3.65 -5.33 -5.76
CA GLY A 598 2.51 -6.20 -6.05
C GLY A 598 2.81 -7.17 -7.20
N ARG A 599 1.77 -7.82 -7.72
CA ARG A 599 1.84 -8.71 -8.89
C ARG A 599 1.03 -8.14 -10.05
N LEU A 600 1.43 -8.49 -11.26
CA LEU A 600 0.82 -7.93 -12.48
C LEU A 600 -0.68 -8.28 -12.63
N TYR A 601 -1.13 -9.40 -12.06
CA TYR A 601 -2.56 -9.75 -12.08
C TYR A 601 -3.44 -8.78 -11.26
N GLU A 602 -2.88 -8.04 -10.30
CA GLU A 602 -3.61 -7.06 -9.46
C GLU A 602 -4.07 -5.84 -10.27
N LEU A 603 -3.62 -5.70 -11.52
CA LEU A 603 -4.08 -4.67 -12.44
C LEU A 603 -5.40 -5.04 -13.13
N ARG A 604 -5.89 -6.28 -12.99
CA ARG A 604 -7.07 -6.75 -13.71
C ARG A 604 -8.35 -6.04 -13.23
N THR A 605 -9.37 -5.97 -14.09
CA THR A 605 -10.70 -5.46 -13.69
C THR A 605 -11.20 -6.15 -12.41
N GLY A 606 -11.61 -5.33 -11.44
CA GLY A 606 -12.14 -5.78 -10.15
C GLY A 606 -11.10 -5.90 -9.04
N GLU A 607 -9.81 -5.80 -9.36
CA GLU A 607 -8.73 -5.79 -8.37
C GLU A 607 -8.44 -4.38 -7.83
N ALA A 608 -7.76 -4.33 -6.68
CA ALA A 608 -7.49 -3.09 -5.93
C ALA A 608 -6.62 -2.08 -6.72
N LYS A 609 -5.78 -2.56 -7.64
CA LYS A 609 -4.83 -1.74 -8.42
C LYS A 609 -5.18 -1.67 -9.89
N SER A 610 -6.47 -1.82 -10.21
CA SER A 610 -7.00 -1.50 -11.54
C SER A 610 -6.90 0.02 -11.82
N LEU A 611 -6.94 0.39 -13.09
CA LEU A 611 -6.81 1.77 -13.57
C LEU A 611 -7.83 2.73 -12.95
N ALA A 612 -9.04 2.22 -12.66
CA ALA A 612 -10.11 3.03 -12.06
C ALA A 612 -9.91 3.27 -10.56
N ASN A 613 -9.17 2.40 -9.86
CA ASN A 613 -9.05 2.43 -8.40
C ASN A 613 -7.76 3.14 -7.96
N ASN A 614 -6.61 2.74 -8.50
CA ASN A 614 -5.32 3.31 -8.11
C ASN A 614 -4.28 3.18 -9.25
N PRO A 615 -4.26 4.12 -10.21
CA PRO A 615 -3.31 4.09 -11.34
C PRO A 615 -1.84 4.28 -10.91
N ASN A 616 -1.58 4.91 -9.75
CA ASN A 616 -0.22 5.12 -9.25
C ASN A 616 0.42 3.80 -8.80
N ASP A 617 -0.31 2.98 -8.03
CA ASP A 617 0.16 1.65 -7.63
C ASP A 617 0.28 0.72 -8.84
N ALA A 618 -0.63 0.83 -9.82
CA ALA A 618 -0.53 0.11 -11.08
C ALA A 618 0.76 0.45 -11.83
N ALA A 619 1.14 1.73 -11.87
CA ALA A 619 2.39 2.19 -12.51
C ALA A 619 3.61 1.60 -11.80
N ALA A 620 3.62 1.62 -10.47
CA ALA A 620 4.71 1.05 -9.68
C ALA A 620 4.91 -0.46 -9.93
N ILE A 621 3.82 -1.23 -10.04
CA ILE A 621 3.90 -2.66 -10.40
C ILE A 621 4.47 -2.84 -11.81
N VAL A 622 3.99 -2.07 -12.78
CA VAL A 622 4.41 -2.22 -14.19
C VAL A 622 5.88 -1.86 -14.36
N ASP A 623 6.37 -0.80 -13.72
CA ASP A 623 7.77 -0.40 -13.78
C ASP A 623 8.70 -1.43 -13.11
N GLU A 624 8.29 -2.01 -11.97
CA GLU A 624 9.00 -3.12 -11.31
C GLU A 624 9.07 -4.35 -12.23
N VAL A 625 7.93 -4.71 -12.82
CA VAL A 625 7.82 -5.86 -13.74
C VAL A 625 8.65 -5.67 -15.02
N ILE A 626 8.65 -4.48 -15.61
CA ILE A 626 9.48 -4.15 -16.77
C ILE A 626 10.95 -4.37 -16.42
N THR A 627 11.38 -3.91 -15.25
CA THR A 627 12.76 -4.09 -14.78
C THR A 627 13.12 -5.56 -14.69
N HIS A 628 12.27 -6.40 -14.08
CA HIS A 628 12.49 -7.85 -14.01
C HIS A 628 12.58 -8.53 -15.39
N VAL A 629 11.72 -8.16 -16.34
CA VAL A 629 11.78 -8.73 -17.70
C VAL A 629 13.05 -8.29 -18.42
N VAL A 630 13.46 -7.03 -18.27
CA VAL A 630 14.71 -6.50 -18.84
C VAL A 630 15.92 -7.21 -18.24
N GLU A 631 15.96 -7.45 -16.93
CA GLU A 631 17.03 -8.19 -16.26
C GLU A 631 17.11 -9.64 -16.74
N LEU A 632 15.96 -10.32 -16.86
CA LEU A 632 15.92 -11.69 -17.40
C LEU A 632 16.47 -11.74 -18.83
N ARG A 633 16.06 -10.81 -19.70
CA ARG A 633 16.60 -10.70 -21.07
C ARG A 633 18.09 -10.40 -21.08
N GLY A 634 18.54 -9.48 -20.23
CA GLY A 634 19.96 -9.16 -20.05
C GLY A 634 20.78 -10.39 -19.66
N ARG A 635 20.28 -11.21 -18.73
CA ARG A 635 20.89 -12.47 -18.31
C ARG A 635 20.94 -13.51 -19.44
N LEU A 636 19.84 -13.69 -20.18
CA LEU A 636 19.79 -14.58 -21.34
C LEU A 636 20.83 -14.17 -22.41
N GLY A 637 20.89 -12.87 -22.72
CA GLY A 637 21.84 -12.30 -23.67
C GLY A 637 23.29 -12.45 -23.20
N ALA A 638 23.55 -12.21 -21.91
CA ALA A 638 24.86 -12.44 -21.30
C ALA A 638 25.28 -13.90 -21.46
N PHE A 639 24.42 -14.86 -21.06
CA PHE A 639 24.72 -16.29 -21.20
C PHE A 639 25.00 -16.71 -22.65
N GLN A 640 24.22 -16.20 -23.61
CA GLN A 640 24.44 -16.46 -25.03
C GLN A 640 25.81 -15.97 -25.49
N ARG A 641 26.19 -14.74 -25.12
CA ARG A 641 27.44 -14.11 -25.55
C ARG A 641 28.67 -14.65 -24.82
N THR A 642 28.63 -14.73 -23.50
CA THR A 642 29.81 -15.00 -22.68
C THR A 642 30.03 -16.49 -22.46
N THR A 643 28.99 -17.32 -22.55
CA THR A 643 29.08 -18.75 -22.27
C THR A 643 28.92 -19.58 -23.55
N LEU A 644 27.86 -19.38 -24.33
CA LEU A 644 27.63 -20.22 -25.51
C LEU A 644 28.56 -19.88 -26.67
N GLN A 645 28.65 -18.62 -27.08
CA GLN A 645 29.48 -18.22 -28.22
C GLN A 645 30.97 -18.45 -27.96
N SER A 646 31.45 -18.14 -26.76
CA SER A 646 32.85 -18.39 -26.36
C SER A 646 33.16 -19.90 -26.35
N ASN A 647 32.25 -20.73 -25.85
CA ASN A 647 32.42 -22.18 -25.84
C ASN A 647 32.37 -22.77 -27.24
N ILE A 648 31.46 -22.31 -28.12
CA ILE A 648 31.42 -22.74 -29.52
C ILE A 648 32.75 -22.45 -30.21
N ALA A 649 33.28 -21.22 -30.08
CA ALA A 649 34.56 -20.86 -30.67
C ALA A 649 35.71 -21.76 -30.18
N SER A 650 35.81 -21.96 -28.86
CA SER A 650 36.84 -22.82 -28.24
C SER A 650 36.73 -24.29 -28.69
N LEU A 651 35.51 -24.83 -28.76
CA LEU A 651 35.27 -26.20 -29.23
C LEU A 651 35.53 -26.34 -30.73
N SER A 652 35.21 -25.34 -31.54
CA SER A 652 35.52 -25.31 -32.98
C SER A 652 37.03 -25.34 -33.23
N ASP A 653 37.82 -24.55 -32.47
CA ASP A 653 39.28 -24.59 -32.55
C ASP A 653 39.82 -25.96 -32.13
N THR A 654 39.26 -26.53 -31.06
CA THR A 654 39.60 -27.89 -30.60
C THR A 654 39.27 -28.93 -31.67
N LEU A 655 38.13 -28.81 -32.35
CA LEU A 655 37.71 -29.70 -33.43
C LEU A 655 38.71 -29.66 -34.58
N VAL A 656 39.11 -28.47 -35.04
CA VAL A 656 40.10 -28.30 -36.12
C VAL A 656 41.43 -28.95 -35.74
N ASN A 657 41.92 -28.72 -34.52
CA ASN A 657 43.17 -29.30 -34.04
C ASN A 657 43.11 -30.83 -33.95
N LEU A 658 42.02 -31.39 -33.45
CA LEU A 658 41.84 -32.85 -33.36
C LEU A 658 41.72 -33.49 -34.75
N THR A 659 41.00 -32.86 -35.67
CA THR A 659 40.86 -33.35 -37.06
C THR A 659 42.21 -33.32 -37.78
N ALA A 660 43.01 -32.25 -37.61
CA ALA A 660 44.35 -32.19 -38.18
C ALA A 660 45.28 -33.28 -37.60
N ALA A 661 45.21 -33.52 -36.28
CA ALA A 661 45.97 -34.58 -35.63
C ALA A 661 45.55 -35.99 -36.11
N GLU A 662 44.24 -36.22 -36.31
CA GLU A 662 43.73 -37.51 -36.81
C GLU A 662 44.16 -37.75 -38.26
N SER A 663 44.04 -36.73 -39.12
CA SER A 663 44.52 -36.75 -40.51
C SER A 663 46.02 -37.07 -40.58
N SER A 664 46.86 -36.41 -39.77
CA SER A 664 48.31 -36.69 -39.75
C SER A 664 48.66 -38.13 -39.37
N ILE A 665 47.81 -38.81 -38.58
CA ILE A 665 48.05 -40.20 -38.18
C ILE A 665 47.51 -41.13 -39.26
N ARG A 666 46.32 -40.85 -39.79
CA ARG A 666 45.56 -41.84 -40.53
C ARG A 666 45.57 -41.65 -42.04
N ASP A 667 45.75 -40.45 -42.54
CA ASP A 667 45.70 -40.19 -43.97
C ASP A 667 46.93 -40.77 -44.68
N ALA A 668 46.70 -41.33 -45.85
CA ALA A 668 47.75 -41.82 -46.73
C ALA A 668 48.36 -40.66 -47.52
N ASP A 669 49.69 -40.64 -47.63
CA ASP A 669 50.36 -39.76 -48.60
C ASP A 669 50.13 -40.34 -50.00
N PHE A 670 49.24 -39.70 -50.76
CA PHE A 670 48.85 -40.16 -52.08
C PHE A 670 50.06 -40.37 -53.02
N ALA A 671 51.06 -39.49 -52.96
CA ALA A 671 52.23 -39.58 -53.84
C ALA A 671 53.10 -40.80 -53.49
N LYS A 672 53.34 -41.02 -52.19
CA LYS A 672 54.10 -42.16 -51.70
C LYS A 672 53.38 -43.48 -51.97
N GLU A 673 52.07 -43.53 -51.74
CA GLU A 673 51.28 -44.76 -51.88
C GLU A 673 51.06 -45.09 -53.37
N SER A 674 50.96 -44.09 -54.24
CA SER A 674 50.95 -44.27 -55.70
C SER A 674 52.28 -44.83 -56.20
N ALA A 675 53.41 -44.32 -55.70
CA ALA A 675 54.74 -44.85 -56.05
C ALA A 675 54.92 -46.30 -55.57
N ALA A 676 54.46 -46.62 -54.37
CA ALA A 676 54.47 -47.99 -53.83
C ALA A 676 53.59 -48.93 -54.66
N LEU A 677 52.40 -48.46 -55.08
CA LEU A 677 51.50 -49.20 -55.96
C LEU A 677 52.17 -49.52 -57.30
N THR A 678 52.74 -48.52 -57.97
CA THR A 678 53.44 -48.70 -59.25
C THR A 678 54.62 -49.66 -59.11
N ARG A 679 55.41 -49.53 -58.04
CA ARG A 679 56.50 -50.47 -57.74
C ARG A 679 56.00 -51.90 -57.58
N ALA A 680 54.94 -52.10 -56.79
CA ALA A 680 54.36 -53.43 -56.55
C ALA A 680 53.78 -54.05 -57.84
N GLN A 681 53.12 -53.25 -58.69
CA GLN A 681 52.64 -53.70 -60.00
C GLN A 681 53.78 -54.18 -60.91
N ILE A 682 54.87 -53.42 -60.99
CA ILE A 682 56.07 -53.81 -61.77
C ILE A 682 56.68 -55.10 -61.21
N LEU A 683 56.75 -55.24 -59.88
CA LEU A 683 57.30 -56.43 -59.22
C LEU A 683 56.42 -57.67 -59.37
N VAL A 684 55.09 -57.53 -59.43
CA VAL A 684 54.16 -58.63 -59.74
C VAL A 684 54.33 -59.06 -61.20
N GLN A 685 54.38 -58.12 -62.16
CA GLN A 685 54.62 -58.42 -63.58
C GLN A 685 56.01 -59.06 -63.82
N SER A 686 57.03 -58.61 -63.10
CA SER A 686 58.37 -59.19 -63.15
C SER A 686 58.42 -60.57 -62.47
N GLY A 687 57.72 -60.73 -61.35
CA GLY A 687 57.65 -61.97 -60.58
C GLY A 687 56.91 -63.09 -61.32
N THR A 688 55.84 -62.79 -62.06
CA THR A 688 55.16 -63.76 -62.94
C THR A 688 56.08 -64.22 -64.08
N SER A 689 56.84 -63.29 -64.66
CA SER A 689 57.84 -63.60 -65.70
C SER A 689 58.97 -64.50 -65.16
N VAL A 690 59.49 -64.21 -63.96
CA VAL A 690 60.51 -65.03 -63.29
C VAL A 690 59.96 -66.40 -62.87
N LEU A 691 58.72 -66.49 -62.40
CA LEU A 691 58.06 -67.76 -62.08
C LEU A 691 57.89 -68.63 -63.34
N ALA A 692 57.55 -68.02 -64.48
CA ALA A 692 57.49 -68.72 -65.77
C ALA A 692 58.86 -69.28 -66.17
N ILE A 693 59.95 -68.50 -66.05
CA ILE A 693 61.33 -68.94 -66.32
C ILE A 693 61.76 -70.04 -65.33
N ALA A 694 61.45 -69.89 -64.05
CA ALA A 694 61.76 -70.87 -63.00
C ALA A 694 61.03 -72.22 -63.20
N ASN A 695 59.86 -72.21 -63.85
CA ASN A 695 59.12 -73.41 -64.24
C ASN A 695 59.60 -74.01 -65.57
N GLN A 696 60.18 -73.21 -66.48
CA GLN A 696 60.76 -73.68 -67.73
C GLN A 696 62.07 -74.46 -67.54
N ASN A 697 62.93 -74.08 -66.58
CA ASN A 697 64.21 -74.76 -66.34
C ASN A 697 64.07 -76.28 -66.05
N PRO A 698 63.20 -76.74 -65.13
CA PRO A 698 62.94 -78.17 -64.95
C PRO A 698 62.28 -78.82 -66.15
N GLN A 699 61.41 -78.11 -66.90
CA GLN A 699 60.77 -78.64 -68.11
C GLN A 699 61.78 -78.88 -69.24
N ASN A 700 62.75 -77.97 -69.41
CA ASN A 700 63.86 -78.10 -70.36
C ASN A 700 64.80 -79.26 -69.97
N VAL A 701 65.02 -79.48 -68.67
CA VAL A 701 65.79 -80.64 -68.19
C VAL A 701 65.00 -81.95 -68.36
N LEU A 702 63.68 -81.93 -68.16
CA LEU A 702 62.82 -83.09 -68.38
C LEU A 702 62.66 -83.43 -69.88
N SER A 703 62.69 -82.43 -70.78
CA SER A 703 62.69 -82.64 -72.22
C SER A 703 64.02 -83.21 -72.75
N LEU A 704 65.13 -82.99 -72.03
CA LEU A 704 66.43 -83.62 -72.31
C LEU A 704 66.51 -85.07 -71.80
N LEU A 705 65.55 -85.52 -70.99
CA LEU A 705 65.42 -86.87 -70.44
C LEU A 705 64.33 -87.71 -71.14
N ARG A 706 63.68 -87.17 -72.18
CA ARG A 706 62.67 -87.86 -73.00
C ARG A 706 63.26 -88.41 -74.29
#